data_AF-A0AAW0VED9-F1
#
_entry.id   AF-A0AAW0VED9-F1
#
_cell.length_a   1.000
_cell.length_b   1.000
_cell.length_c   1.000
_cell.angle_alpha   90.00
_cell.angle_beta   90.00
_cell.angle_gamma   90.00
#
_symmetry.space_group_name_H-M   'P 1'
#
loop_
_entity.id
_entity.type
_entity.pdbx_description
1 polymer ?
#
loop_
_entity_poly.entity_id
_entity_poly.type
_entity_poly.pdbx_seq_one_letter_code
_entity_poly.pdbx_strand_id
1 'polypeptide(L)'
;MLGIAGKIAQCRSRLRPFLCVVRFNSGYPRLADRAHRQLYNSLQTETKRYRNGNSVKLKPSLPHFFVWLQKAINKEPVALGKAHIPVPFSREAVVEVGLFHLLIGLQGHKIEGWDWNSSMEHLESLSTKMQASNRFADAETSSLADVKRALLSEISERKPNKEQESIIDMSVRVVGSAEPEIYSNPSSTIVTWLQILFASSVTDAERSLRNSEHTPPCIISDFLLRTPMSRMELHSQLKLWESSIGSIGHQYHRKQSHIINIITHLCYYCVHYDPSYIYDLMKHSLRYFTSGASGITYKLFNPQQTNKLLWTLSSFLMQTSVPSSQTSMSIIRAQELLVKHITHQELSQLGFMAIVTSLRLVDVKKAQKLLDHAKAQFPEPIAETHIASIYLSVTTEQLLHNFNLGVSHFESSATLWLAFITKLNEFGLLSEQRSHKILKQLVNRSDRLIISKQIIIMLLQPIKTTSGIEQFIEQLQSARMFNNYRGIIHNRYLHILYQNSDGKSLRKPYLDGICTSSSNLECARSLYSFMKRKTVGNVGVMLAGESTYQAENLYELYQEELGMKSPDENCLVALIKAATKKYSDERRLWWNNFHASQIAVYEFKMNVSETHDDTKIMPSNKTWQSYVTLLRDCDYTAELSEILRWWEQLHFVPERDTLLMLLKALPLPFAQRHIKHWRSVPDSSSSLKDWPWPSEEELTV
;
A
#
# COMPACT_ATOMS: atom_id res chain seq x y z
N MET A 1 -2.07 8.83 -36.64
CA MET A 1 -2.43 8.42 -35.26
C MET A 1 -3.27 9.46 -34.50
N LEU A 2 -2.97 10.77 -34.58
CA LEU A 2 -3.74 11.83 -33.91
C LEU A 2 -5.26 11.84 -34.22
N GLY A 3 -5.66 11.61 -35.48
CA GLY A 3 -7.09 11.53 -35.86
C GLY A 3 -7.81 10.23 -35.44
N ILE A 4 -7.06 9.16 -35.14
CA ILE A 4 -7.60 7.88 -34.66
C ILE A 4 -7.79 7.93 -33.14
N ALA A 5 -6.82 8.50 -32.42
CA ALA A 5 -6.92 8.76 -30.98
C ALA A 5 -8.16 9.61 -30.63
N GLY A 6 -8.47 10.64 -31.43
CA GLY A 6 -9.68 11.46 -31.26
C GLY A 6 -11.01 10.69 -31.44
N LYS A 7 -11.06 9.72 -32.37
CA LYS A 7 -12.24 8.87 -32.59
C LYS A 7 -12.40 7.80 -31.49
N ILE A 8 -11.30 7.21 -31.02
CA ILE A 8 -11.30 6.28 -29.88
C ILE A 8 -11.74 7.01 -28.59
N ALA A 9 -11.27 8.25 -28.39
CA ALA A 9 -11.70 9.10 -27.28
C ALA A 9 -13.20 9.47 -27.34
N GLN A 10 -13.75 9.72 -28.53
CA GLN A 10 -15.19 9.99 -28.74
C GLN A 10 -16.09 8.79 -28.43
N CYS A 11 -15.65 7.55 -28.69
CA CYS A 11 -16.37 6.36 -28.23
C CYS A 11 -16.43 6.28 -26.70
N ARG A 12 -15.39 6.77 -26.01
CA ARG A 12 -15.31 6.83 -24.54
C ARG A 12 -16.16 7.95 -23.92
N SER A 13 -16.39 9.04 -24.65
CA SER A 13 -17.06 10.24 -24.11
C SER A 13 -18.58 10.14 -24.03
N ARG A 14 -19.21 9.13 -24.63
CA ARG A 14 -20.68 8.95 -24.62
C ARG A 14 -21.26 8.49 -23.26
N LEU A 15 -20.44 8.34 -22.22
CA LEU A 15 -20.85 7.92 -20.86
C LEU A 15 -20.47 8.92 -19.75
N ARG A 16 -20.11 10.17 -20.06
CA ARG A 16 -19.71 11.16 -19.02
C ARG A 16 -20.72 12.30 -18.86
N PRO A 17 -21.63 12.23 -17.88
CA PRO A 17 -22.14 13.43 -17.23
C PRO A 17 -21.10 13.89 -16.18
N PHE A 18 -20.40 14.99 -16.48
CA PHE A 18 -19.64 15.76 -15.50
C PHE A 18 -20.63 16.55 -14.64
N LEU A 19 -21.00 15.99 -13.49
CA LEU A 19 -21.57 16.70 -12.33
C LEU A 19 -21.39 15.75 -11.13
N CYS A 20 -20.20 15.75 -10.54
CA CYS A 20 -19.95 15.04 -9.29
C CYS A 20 -20.67 15.78 -8.16
N VAL A 21 -21.93 15.40 -7.92
CA VAL A 21 -22.50 15.52 -6.57
C VAL A 21 -21.65 14.61 -5.70
N VAL A 22 -20.84 15.18 -4.80
CA VAL A 22 -20.04 14.42 -3.84
C VAL A 22 -21.00 13.70 -2.89
N ARG A 23 -21.42 12.49 -3.25
CA ARG A 23 -22.10 11.58 -2.32
C ARG A 23 -21.03 10.96 -1.43
N PHE A 24 -21.02 11.32 -0.15
CA PHE A 24 -20.10 10.82 0.90
C PHE A 24 -20.35 9.35 1.28
N ASN A 25 -20.52 8.45 0.31
CA ASN A 25 -21.04 7.11 0.57
C ASN A 25 -19.99 6.00 0.65
N SER A 26 -18.71 6.29 0.93
CA SER A 26 -17.79 5.20 1.32
C SER A 26 -16.65 5.64 2.23
N GLY A 27 -16.82 5.46 3.55
CA GLY A 27 -15.67 5.34 4.47
C GLY A 27 -14.86 4.06 4.22
N TYR A 28 -15.31 3.18 3.34
CA TYR A 28 -14.72 1.87 3.06
C TYR A 28 -13.28 1.89 2.51
N PRO A 29 -12.86 2.84 1.64
CA PRO A 29 -11.46 2.98 1.25
C PRO A 29 -10.56 3.28 2.45
N ARG A 30 -11.01 4.15 3.39
CA ARG A 30 -10.28 4.46 4.63
C ARG A 30 -10.05 3.25 5.50
N LEU A 31 -11.02 2.34 5.56
CA LEU A 31 -10.92 1.11 6.34
C LEU A 31 -9.91 0.11 5.74
N ALA A 32 -9.48 0.32 4.48
CA ALA A 32 -8.42 -0.47 3.86
C ALA A 32 -7.01 0.06 4.18
N ASP A 33 -6.89 1.23 4.81
CA ASP A 33 -5.58 1.83 5.07
C ASP A 33 -4.73 1.01 6.03
N ARG A 34 -3.41 1.03 5.80
CA ARG A 34 -2.46 0.24 6.59
C ARG A 34 -2.50 0.63 8.07
N ALA A 35 -2.42 1.92 8.39
CA ALA A 35 -2.43 2.41 9.76
C ALA A 35 -3.72 2.03 10.50
N HIS A 36 -4.87 2.18 9.83
CA HIS A 36 -6.16 1.77 10.38
C HIS A 36 -6.20 0.25 10.65
N ARG A 37 -5.85 -0.58 9.65
CA ARG A 37 -5.86 -2.04 9.79
C ARG A 37 -4.93 -2.53 10.90
N GLN A 38 -3.76 -1.90 11.06
CA GLN A 38 -2.84 -2.21 12.15
C GLN A 38 -3.47 -1.93 13.51
N LEU A 39 -4.08 -0.74 13.70
CA LEU A 39 -4.78 -0.40 14.93
C LEU A 39 -5.94 -1.37 15.22
N TYR A 40 -6.78 -1.62 14.21
CA TYR A 40 -7.93 -2.52 14.33
C TYR A 40 -7.49 -3.95 14.73
N ASN A 41 -6.49 -4.50 14.06
CA ASN A 41 -5.98 -5.84 14.37
C ASN A 41 -5.33 -5.90 15.75
N SER A 42 -4.62 -4.86 16.17
CA SER A 42 -4.04 -4.76 17.51
C SER A 42 -5.14 -4.82 18.58
N LEU A 43 -6.19 -4.01 18.44
CA LEU A 43 -7.32 -4.00 19.37
C LEU A 43 -8.08 -5.32 19.38
N GLN A 44 -8.30 -5.94 18.21
CA GLN A 44 -8.90 -7.27 18.14
C GLN A 44 -8.05 -8.33 18.85
N THR A 45 -6.74 -8.30 18.67
CA THR A 45 -5.81 -9.23 19.31
C THR A 45 -5.82 -9.05 20.82
N GLU A 46 -5.81 -7.80 21.29
CA GLU A 46 -5.91 -7.48 22.72
C GLU A 46 -7.22 -8.01 23.33
N THR A 47 -8.35 -7.77 22.65
CA THR A 47 -9.66 -8.25 23.10
C THR A 47 -9.71 -9.78 23.19
N LYS A 48 -9.20 -10.49 22.17
CA LYS A 48 -9.20 -11.95 22.13
C LYS A 48 -8.29 -12.57 23.19
N ARG A 49 -7.09 -11.99 23.40
CA ARG A 49 -6.08 -12.58 24.29
C ARG A 49 -6.25 -12.20 25.77
N TYR A 50 -6.68 -10.96 26.05
CA TYR A 50 -6.62 -10.41 27.40
C TYR A 50 -7.98 -10.00 27.97
N ARG A 51 -9.03 -9.93 27.15
CA ARG A 51 -10.36 -9.45 27.60
C ARG A 51 -11.48 -10.47 27.44
N ASN A 52 -11.15 -11.75 27.22
CA ASN A 52 -12.09 -12.86 27.10
C ASN A 52 -13.28 -12.58 26.15
N GLY A 53 -13.05 -11.83 25.06
CA GLY A 53 -14.09 -11.50 24.09
C GLY A 53 -14.99 -10.30 24.42
N ASN A 54 -14.73 -9.55 25.50
CA ASN A 54 -15.46 -8.32 25.83
C ASN A 54 -15.33 -7.24 24.73
N SER A 55 -16.31 -6.35 24.64
CA SER A 55 -16.35 -5.29 23.61
C SER A 55 -15.09 -4.41 23.60
N VAL A 56 -14.70 -3.97 22.39
CA VAL A 56 -13.58 -3.05 22.23
C VAL A 56 -13.96 -1.72 22.86
N LYS A 57 -13.15 -1.23 23.81
CA LYS A 57 -13.34 0.08 24.45
C LYS A 57 -12.67 1.15 23.62
N LEU A 58 -13.45 2.12 23.15
CA LEU A 58 -13.01 3.21 22.30
C LEU A 58 -12.56 4.42 23.13
N LYS A 59 -11.56 5.14 22.63
CA LYS A 59 -11.13 6.45 23.15
C LYS A 59 -11.52 7.54 22.15
N PRO A 60 -12.05 8.70 22.59
CA PRO A 60 -12.44 9.77 21.67
C PRO A 60 -11.24 10.32 20.89
N SER A 61 -11.10 9.86 19.64
CA SER A 61 -10.00 10.23 18.73
C SER A 61 -10.33 9.76 17.31
N LEU A 62 -9.78 10.43 16.29
CA LEU A 62 -10.08 10.11 14.88
C LEU A 62 -9.75 8.64 14.51
N PRO A 63 -8.60 8.04 14.92
CA PRO A 63 -8.33 6.64 14.61
C PRO A 63 -9.37 5.67 15.19
N HIS A 64 -9.91 5.97 16.38
CA HIS A 64 -10.93 5.14 17.02
C HIS A 64 -12.32 5.34 16.41
N PHE A 65 -12.60 6.50 15.79
CA PHE A 65 -13.82 6.66 14.97
C PHE A 65 -13.82 5.67 13.80
N PHE A 66 -12.70 5.50 13.09
CA PHE A 66 -12.66 4.52 12.00
C PHE A 66 -12.79 3.08 12.51
N VAL A 67 -12.27 2.78 13.71
CA VAL A 67 -12.49 1.47 14.36
C VAL A 67 -13.98 1.27 14.67
N TRP A 68 -14.63 2.29 15.21
CA TRP A 68 -16.08 2.29 15.43
C TRP A 68 -16.84 2.06 14.13
N LEU A 69 -16.49 2.76 13.05
CA LEU A 69 -17.15 2.65 11.74
C LEU A 69 -17.00 1.25 11.14
N GLN A 70 -15.81 0.64 11.21
CA GLN A 70 -15.57 -0.73 10.76
C GLN A 70 -16.44 -1.74 11.55
N LYS A 71 -16.49 -1.58 12.87
CA LYS A 71 -17.29 -2.43 13.77
C LYS A 71 -18.79 -2.27 13.50
N ALA A 72 -19.24 -1.04 13.27
CA ALA A 72 -20.61 -0.71 12.88
C ALA A 72 -21.07 -1.46 11.64
N ILE A 73 -20.27 -1.37 10.57
CA ILE A 73 -20.54 -2.04 9.30
C ILE A 73 -20.59 -3.57 9.49
N ASN A 74 -19.74 -4.11 10.35
CA ASN A 74 -19.69 -5.54 10.65
C ASN A 74 -20.70 -6.01 11.70
N LYS A 75 -21.52 -5.10 12.27
CA LYS A 75 -22.45 -5.39 13.37
C LYS A 75 -21.77 -6.01 14.60
N GLU A 76 -20.54 -5.57 14.88
CA GLU A 76 -19.76 -6.03 16.03
C GLU A 76 -19.87 -5.06 17.21
N PRO A 77 -19.97 -5.54 18.47
CA PRO A 77 -20.16 -4.68 19.63
C PRO A 77 -18.92 -3.85 19.94
N VAL A 78 -19.16 -2.58 20.28
CA VAL A 78 -18.16 -1.59 20.72
C VAL A 78 -18.73 -0.80 21.89
N ALA A 79 -17.87 -0.37 22.80
CA ALA A 79 -18.27 0.47 23.93
C ALA A 79 -17.38 1.72 23.99
N LEU A 80 -17.96 2.86 24.37
CA LEU A 80 -17.19 4.03 24.71
C LEU A 80 -16.50 3.84 26.08
N GLY A 81 -15.29 4.34 26.23
CA GLY A 81 -14.63 4.41 27.55
C GLY A 81 -15.33 5.36 28.51
N LYS A 82 -14.76 5.58 29.71
CA LYS A 82 -15.22 6.61 30.64
C LYS A 82 -14.93 8.02 30.07
N ALA A 83 -15.68 9.01 30.57
CA ALA A 83 -15.50 10.44 30.27
C ALA A 83 -14.02 10.83 30.26
N HIS A 84 -13.55 11.31 29.11
CA HIS A 84 -12.14 11.54 28.84
C HIS A 84 -11.88 13.03 28.57
N ILE A 85 -11.13 13.65 29.48
CA ILE A 85 -10.54 14.97 29.23
C ILE A 85 -9.17 14.77 28.59
N PRO A 86 -8.89 15.37 27.42
CA PRO A 86 -7.62 15.19 26.75
C PRO A 86 -6.46 15.79 27.57
N VAL A 87 -5.31 15.11 27.53
CA VAL A 87 -4.05 15.56 28.13
C VAL A 87 -2.99 15.62 27.03
N PRO A 88 -2.44 16.81 26.70
CA PRO A 88 -2.72 18.12 27.31
C PRO A 88 -4.12 18.66 26.95
N PHE A 89 -4.71 19.44 27.86
CA PHE A 89 -5.99 20.13 27.62
C PHE A 89 -5.73 21.41 26.81
N SER A 90 -5.75 21.24 25.49
CA SER A 90 -5.39 22.22 24.44
C SER A 90 -6.53 22.32 23.42
N ARG A 91 -6.56 23.39 22.62
CA ARG A 91 -7.60 23.60 21.59
C ARG A 91 -7.62 22.44 20.61
N GLU A 92 -6.45 22.06 20.11
CA GLU A 92 -6.28 21.01 19.10
C GLU A 92 -6.71 19.63 19.62
N ALA A 93 -6.44 19.33 20.90
CA ALA A 93 -6.85 18.07 21.50
C ALA A 93 -8.36 18.02 21.79
N VAL A 94 -8.98 19.16 22.11
CA VAL A 94 -10.43 19.29 22.25
C VAL A 94 -11.12 19.13 20.89
N VAL A 95 -10.60 19.74 19.83
CA VAL A 95 -11.10 19.58 18.46
C VAL A 95 -11.14 18.11 18.05
N GLU A 96 -10.07 17.33 18.30
CA GLU A 96 -10.05 15.91 17.96
C GLU A 96 -11.15 15.10 18.68
N VAL A 97 -11.39 15.39 19.97
CA VAL A 97 -12.45 14.75 20.76
C VAL A 97 -13.83 15.16 20.26
N GLY A 98 -14.05 16.46 20.01
CA GLY A 98 -15.30 16.98 19.47
C GLY A 98 -15.63 16.41 18.09
N LEU A 99 -14.63 16.33 17.19
CA LEU A 99 -14.78 15.72 15.87
C LEU A 99 -15.13 14.23 15.95
N PHE A 100 -14.55 13.47 16.88
CA PHE A 100 -14.92 12.07 17.08
C PHE A 100 -16.42 11.92 17.38
N HIS A 101 -16.96 12.72 18.30
CA HIS A 101 -18.37 12.65 18.66
C HIS A 101 -19.28 13.20 17.55
N LEU A 102 -18.86 14.26 16.85
CA LEU A 102 -19.57 14.78 15.68
C LEU A 102 -19.74 13.69 14.60
N LEU A 103 -18.63 13.00 14.27
CA LEU A 103 -18.61 11.94 13.28
C LEU A 103 -19.52 10.76 13.68
N ILE A 104 -19.54 10.39 14.96
CA ILE A 104 -20.48 9.39 15.50
C ILE A 104 -21.92 9.87 15.37
N GLY A 105 -22.22 11.12 15.72
CA GLY A 105 -23.57 11.69 15.56
C GLY A 105 -24.04 11.62 14.11
N LEU A 106 -23.19 12.00 13.16
CA LEU A 106 -23.48 11.97 11.72
C LEU A 106 -23.64 10.55 11.16
N GLN A 107 -22.93 9.55 11.69
CA GLN A 107 -22.90 8.18 11.13
C GLN A 107 -23.63 7.12 11.98
N GLY A 108 -24.14 7.50 13.16
CA GLY A 108 -24.55 6.57 14.22
C GLY A 108 -25.74 5.66 13.94
N HIS A 109 -26.50 5.92 12.87
CA HIS A 109 -27.55 5.01 12.38
C HIS A 109 -27.02 3.62 11.98
N LYS A 110 -25.70 3.44 11.86
CA LYS A 110 -25.05 2.18 11.47
C LYS A 110 -24.89 1.17 12.61
N ILE A 111 -25.13 1.55 13.87
CA ILE A 111 -25.12 0.63 15.03
C ILE A 111 -26.45 0.72 15.77
N GLU A 112 -27.12 -0.41 15.93
CA GLU A 112 -28.18 -0.55 16.92
C GLU A 112 -27.57 -0.63 18.33
N GLY A 113 -28.07 0.18 19.27
CA GLY A 113 -27.66 0.12 20.67
C GLY A 113 -26.38 0.87 21.03
N TRP A 114 -25.95 1.87 20.24
CA TRP A 114 -24.87 2.78 20.66
C TRP A 114 -25.28 3.57 21.91
N ASP A 115 -24.37 3.70 22.88
CA ASP A 115 -24.62 4.45 24.11
C ASP A 115 -24.46 5.97 23.88
N TRP A 116 -25.59 6.58 23.55
CA TRP A 116 -25.73 8.02 23.35
C TRP A 116 -25.51 8.81 24.63
N ASN A 117 -25.89 8.27 25.79
CA ASN A 117 -25.76 8.94 27.08
C ASN A 117 -24.30 9.10 27.46
N SER A 118 -23.50 8.03 27.36
CA SER A 118 -22.05 8.12 27.56
C SER A 118 -21.40 9.13 26.61
N SER A 119 -21.88 9.24 25.37
CA SER A 119 -21.37 10.23 24.42
C SER A 119 -21.69 11.67 24.83
N MET A 120 -22.89 11.90 25.39
CA MET A 120 -23.29 13.21 25.90
C MET A 120 -22.50 13.58 27.16
N GLU A 121 -22.37 12.66 28.11
CA GLU A 121 -21.58 12.85 29.35
C GLU A 121 -20.13 13.27 29.05
N HIS A 122 -19.51 12.68 28.03
CA HIS A 122 -18.19 13.09 27.56
C HIS A 122 -18.14 14.55 27.12
N LEU A 123 -19.10 14.97 26.30
CA LEU A 123 -19.16 16.31 25.74
C LEU A 123 -19.50 17.35 26.82
N GLU A 124 -20.42 17.04 27.73
CA GLU A 124 -20.78 17.90 28.86
C GLU A 124 -19.60 18.09 29.82
N SER A 125 -18.86 17.01 30.12
CA SER A 125 -17.64 17.06 30.92
C SER A 125 -16.57 17.94 30.27
N LEU A 126 -16.40 17.83 28.94
CA LEU A 126 -15.51 18.70 28.17
C LEU A 126 -15.95 20.17 28.25
N SER A 127 -17.21 20.43 27.93
CA SER A 127 -17.80 21.78 27.89
C SER A 127 -17.67 22.48 29.25
N THR A 128 -17.99 21.79 30.34
CA THR A 128 -17.87 22.32 31.70
C THR A 128 -16.43 22.74 32.01
N LYS A 129 -15.46 21.92 31.60
CA LYS A 129 -14.05 22.24 31.81
C LYS A 129 -13.54 23.34 30.89
N MET A 130 -14.08 23.47 29.69
CA MET A 130 -13.78 24.56 28.77
C MET A 130 -14.28 25.89 29.31
N GLN A 131 -15.51 25.95 29.83
CA GLN A 131 -16.09 27.15 30.44
C GLN A 131 -15.30 27.64 31.66
N ALA A 132 -14.67 26.72 32.40
CA ALA A 132 -13.78 27.07 33.51
C ALA A 132 -12.40 27.60 33.06
N SER A 133 -12.13 27.71 31.75
CA SER A 133 -10.82 28.04 31.17
C SER A 133 -10.90 29.21 30.19
N ASN A 134 -10.08 30.24 30.40
CA ASN A 134 -9.96 31.41 29.52
C ASN A 134 -9.35 31.11 28.12
N ARG A 135 -8.93 29.88 27.85
CA ARG A 135 -8.32 29.48 26.57
C ARG A 135 -9.33 29.25 25.45
N PHE A 136 -10.61 29.09 25.77
CA PHE A 136 -11.67 28.74 24.83
C PHE A 136 -12.63 29.91 24.65
N ALA A 137 -13.19 30.04 23.46
CA ALA A 137 -14.22 31.03 23.19
C ALA A 137 -15.57 30.58 23.73
N ASP A 138 -16.41 31.55 24.09
CA ASP A 138 -17.81 31.27 24.40
C ASP A 138 -18.53 30.78 23.14
N ALA A 139 -19.41 29.79 23.30
CA ALA A 139 -20.12 29.20 22.17
C ALA A 139 -21.18 30.17 21.65
N GLU A 140 -21.03 30.65 20.40
CA GLU A 140 -22.04 31.46 19.72
C GLU A 140 -23.26 30.60 19.33
N THR A 141 -24.37 30.78 20.04
CA THR A 141 -25.60 30.01 19.83
C THR A 141 -26.36 30.38 18.56
N SER A 142 -26.21 31.61 18.06
CA SER A 142 -26.87 32.09 16.83
C SER A 142 -26.33 31.42 15.56
N SER A 143 -25.04 31.13 15.51
CA SER A 143 -24.34 30.61 14.33
C SER A 143 -24.39 29.07 14.21
N LEU A 144 -24.82 28.38 15.28
CA LEU A 144 -24.90 26.91 15.35
C LEU A 144 -25.84 26.31 14.30
N ALA A 145 -26.98 26.96 14.05
CA ALA A 145 -27.99 26.47 13.12
C ALA A 145 -27.48 26.44 11.67
N ASP A 146 -26.64 27.42 11.29
CA ASP A 146 -26.10 27.52 9.94
C ASP A 146 -25.00 26.49 9.70
N VAL A 147 -24.12 26.27 10.67
CA VAL A 147 -23.12 25.19 10.63
C VAL A 147 -23.80 23.82 10.54
N LYS A 148 -24.83 23.59 11.36
CA LYS A 148 -25.62 22.34 11.31
C LYS A 148 -26.29 22.14 9.96
N ARG A 149 -26.88 23.20 9.39
CA ARG A 149 -27.52 23.14 8.08
C ARG A 149 -26.52 22.75 6.99
N ALA A 150 -25.33 23.36 6.99
CA ALA A 150 -24.26 23.04 6.04
C ALA A 150 -23.76 21.59 6.21
N LEU A 151 -23.59 21.10 7.44
CA LEU A 151 -23.19 19.72 7.70
C LEU A 151 -24.22 18.70 7.24
N LEU A 152 -25.51 18.95 7.54
CA LEU A 152 -26.59 18.01 7.20
C LEU A 152 -26.91 18.00 5.71
N SER A 153 -26.79 19.13 4.99
CA SER A 153 -27.00 19.19 3.55
C SER A 153 -25.96 18.40 2.76
N GLU A 154 -24.72 18.37 3.26
CA GLU A 154 -23.59 17.74 2.57
C GLU A 154 -23.40 16.25 2.95
N ILE A 155 -23.71 15.85 4.19
CA ILE A 155 -23.18 14.59 4.75
C ILE A 155 -24.24 13.52 5.00
N SER A 156 -25.48 13.89 5.35
CA SER A 156 -26.46 12.93 5.84
C SER A 156 -27.52 12.58 4.79
N GLU A 157 -27.51 11.33 4.30
CA GLU A 157 -28.56 10.81 3.41
C GLU A 157 -29.93 10.66 4.11
N ARG A 158 -29.94 10.73 5.45
CA ARG A 158 -31.14 10.58 6.30
C ARG A 158 -31.16 11.63 7.41
N LYS A 159 -32.36 11.99 7.87
CA LYS A 159 -32.51 12.89 9.02
C LYS A 159 -32.01 12.18 10.30
N PRO A 160 -31.13 12.81 11.10
CA PRO A 160 -30.71 12.28 12.40
C PRO A 160 -31.91 12.15 13.36
N ASN A 161 -31.85 11.20 14.30
CA ASN A 161 -32.80 11.14 15.42
C ASN A 161 -32.47 12.20 16.49
N LYS A 162 -33.32 12.35 17.52
CA LYS A 162 -33.17 13.40 18.54
C LYS A 162 -31.86 13.27 19.32
N GLU A 163 -31.45 12.05 19.62
CA GLU A 163 -30.20 11.75 20.33
C GLU A 163 -28.99 12.15 19.48
N GLN A 164 -28.98 11.81 18.19
CA GLN A 164 -27.95 12.21 17.23
C GLN A 164 -27.89 13.72 17.06
N GLU A 165 -29.04 14.39 16.93
CA GLU A 165 -29.10 15.85 16.82
C GLU A 165 -28.48 16.52 18.06
N SER A 166 -28.79 16.02 19.25
CA SER A 166 -28.23 16.55 20.50
C SER A 166 -26.70 16.39 20.55
N ILE A 167 -26.18 15.24 20.12
CA ILE A 167 -24.73 15.00 20.06
C ILE A 167 -24.05 15.86 19.00
N ILE A 168 -24.66 16.02 17.82
CA ILE A 168 -24.16 16.91 16.76
C ILE A 168 -24.07 18.34 17.29
N ASP A 169 -25.14 18.84 17.90
CA ASP A 169 -25.22 20.21 18.40
C ASP A 169 -24.16 20.48 19.48
N MET A 170 -24.03 19.56 20.46
CA MET A 170 -23.03 19.70 21.50
C MET A 170 -21.61 19.55 20.97
N SER A 171 -21.38 18.65 20.00
CA SER A 171 -20.05 18.49 19.38
C SER A 171 -19.64 19.74 18.59
N VAL A 172 -20.55 20.35 17.83
CA VAL A 172 -20.26 21.60 17.09
C VAL A 172 -19.96 22.73 18.07
N ARG A 173 -20.66 22.82 19.22
CA ARG A 173 -20.33 23.80 20.28
C ARG A 173 -18.93 23.58 20.84
N VAL A 174 -18.59 22.34 21.19
CA VAL A 174 -17.25 22.00 21.70
C VAL A 174 -16.15 22.33 20.68
N VAL A 175 -16.35 21.98 19.41
CA VAL A 175 -15.39 22.29 18.35
C VAL A 175 -15.31 23.81 18.13
N GLY A 176 -16.44 24.51 18.08
CA GLY A 176 -16.48 25.95 17.84
C GLY A 176 -15.93 26.81 18.97
N SER A 177 -16.06 26.37 20.22
CA SER A 177 -15.38 27.02 21.34
C SER A 177 -13.85 26.84 21.31
N ALA A 178 -13.36 25.77 20.67
CA ALA A 178 -11.93 25.58 20.43
C ALA A 178 -11.43 26.29 19.16
N GLU A 179 -12.25 26.30 18.10
CA GLU A 179 -11.97 26.87 16.78
C GLU A 179 -13.17 27.72 16.29
N PRO A 180 -13.25 29.00 16.68
CA PRO A 180 -14.41 29.85 16.37
C PRO A 180 -14.64 30.09 14.87
N GLU A 181 -13.60 29.92 14.05
CA GLU A 181 -13.65 30.08 12.59
C GLU A 181 -14.71 29.18 11.92
N ILE A 182 -15.07 28.06 12.57
CA ILE A 182 -16.11 27.17 12.03
C ILE A 182 -17.49 27.84 11.92
N TYR A 183 -17.75 28.87 12.73
CA TYR A 183 -19.00 29.62 12.69
C TYR A 183 -19.01 30.67 11.57
N SER A 184 -17.85 31.21 11.24
CA SER A 184 -17.71 32.27 10.22
C SER A 184 -17.75 31.70 8.81
N ASN A 185 -17.07 30.57 8.58
CA ASN A 185 -17.01 29.94 7.25
C ASN A 185 -17.08 28.41 7.35
N PRO A 186 -18.26 27.82 7.66
CA PRO A 186 -18.39 26.37 7.84
C PRO A 186 -18.00 25.56 6.59
N SER A 187 -18.18 26.12 5.39
CA SER A 187 -17.85 25.48 4.12
C SER A 187 -16.34 25.31 3.93
N SER A 188 -15.51 26.33 4.18
CA SER A 188 -14.05 26.24 4.05
C SER A 188 -13.35 25.63 5.29
N THR A 189 -14.08 25.46 6.40
CA THR A 189 -13.56 24.87 7.65
C THR A 189 -14.11 23.45 7.87
N ILE A 190 -15.09 23.28 8.77
CA ILE A 190 -15.55 21.98 9.26
C ILE A 190 -16.11 21.07 8.17
N VAL A 191 -16.78 21.61 7.16
CA VAL A 191 -17.25 20.81 6.00
C VAL A 191 -16.04 20.31 5.20
N THR A 192 -15.08 21.19 4.90
CA THR A 192 -13.84 20.82 4.20
C THR A 192 -13.01 19.81 5.01
N TRP A 193 -12.94 19.95 6.33
CA TRP A 193 -12.30 18.98 7.22
C TRP A 193 -12.91 17.58 7.09
N LEU A 194 -14.24 17.51 7.04
CA LEU A 194 -14.96 16.25 6.84
C LEU A 194 -14.75 15.71 5.41
N GLN A 195 -14.69 16.57 4.39
CA GLN A 195 -14.30 16.20 3.02
C GLN A 195 -12.91 15.57 2.97
N ILE A 196 -11.93 16.11 3.70
CA ILE A 196 -10.60 15.51 3.82
C ILE A 196 -10.71 14.13 4.48
N LEU A 197 -11.37 14.02 5.64
CA LEU A 197 -11.49 12.76 6.39
C LEU A 197 -12.18 11.64 5.59
N PHE A 198 -13.21 11.96 4.81
CA PHE A 198 -13.96 10.99 4.01
C PHE A 198 -13.45 10.83 2.56
N ALA A 199 -12.41 11.56 2.15
CA ALA A 199 -11.82 11.40 0.83
C ALA A 199 -11.37 9.94 0.58
N SER A 200 -11.50 9.48 -0.66
CA SER A 200 -11.23 8.09 -1.05
C SER A 200 -9.75 7.81 -1.30
N SER A 201 -8.98 8.85 -1.57
CA SER A 201 -7.56 8.83 -1.96
C SER A 201 -6.80 9.99 -1.29
N VAL A 202 -5.46 10.00 -1.41
CA VAL A 202 -4.64 11.14 -0.99
C VAL A 202 -4.88 12.33 -1.92
N THR A 203 -5.01 12.09 -3.23
CA THR A 203 -5.27 13.14 -4.23
C THR A 203 -6.58 13.89 -3.94
N ASP A 204 -7.66 13.16 -3.62
CA ASP A 204 -8.95 13.79 -3.29
C ASP A 204 -8.87 14.58 -1.99
N ALA A 205 -8.17 14.04 -1.00
CA ALA A 205 -7.95 14.72 0.27
C ALA A 205 -7.12 16.01 0.07
N GLU A 206 -6.14 15.99 -0.83
CA GLU A 206 -5.30 17.16 -1.13
C GLU A 206 -6.11 18.25 -1.83
N ARG A 207 -7.00 17.87 -2.74
CA ARG A 207 -7.92 18.81 -3.41
C ARG A 207 -8.78 19.54 -2.38
N SER A 208 -9.32 18.82 -1.40
CA SER A 208 -10.09 19.42 -0.31
C SER A 208 -9.20 20.28 0.60
N LEU A 209 -7.99 19.82 0.91
CA LEU A 209 -7.02 20.56 1.73
C LEU A 209 -6.68 21.94 1.14
N ARG A 210 -6.58 22.06 -0.19
CA ARG A 210 -6.33 23.35 -0.88
C ARG A 210 -7.45 24.37 -0.71
N ASN A 211 -8.67 23.91 -0.42
CA ASN A 211 -9.83 24.77 -0.17
C ASN A 211 -10.00 25.13 1.31
N SER A 212 -9.13 24.61 2.18
CA SER A 212 -9.20 24.86 3.62
C SER A 212 -8.34 26.07 4.00
N GLU A 213 -8.90 27.00 4.77
CA GLU A 213 -8.18 28.15 5.32
C GLU A 213 -7.23 27.74 6.45
N HIS A 214 -7.73 26.92 7.37
CA HIS A 214 -6.98 26.33 8.48
C HIS A 214 -7.33 24.85 8.63
N THR A 215 -6.34 23.99 8.83
CA THR A 215 -6.57 22.55 9.05
C THR A 215 -5.93 22.09 10.37
N PRO A 216 -6.73 21.59 11.34
CA PRO A 216 -6.24 21.06 12.60
C PRO A 216 -5.22 19.93 12.43
N PRO A 217 -4.19 19.81 13.29
CA PRO A 217 -3.13 18.83 13.07
C PRO A 217 -3.57 17.37 13.27
N CYS A 218 -4.74 17.13 13.88
CA CYS A 218 -5.36 15.80 13.91
C CYS A 218 -5.85 15.34 12.52
N ILE A 219 -6.34 16.26 11.68
CA ILE A 219 -6.75 15.99 10.30
C ILE A 219 -5.53 15.85 9.38
N ILE A 220 -4.51 16.70 9.57
CA ILE A 220 -3.23 16.56 8.86
C ILE A 220 -2.58 15.21 9.20
N SER A 221 -2.58 14.81 10.47
CA SER A 221 -2.08 13.49 10.89
C SER A 221 -2.85 12.35 10.22
N ASP A 222 -4.17 12.45 10.11
CA ASP A 222 -5.01 11.47 9.39
C ASP A 222 -4.64 11.39 7.90
N PHE A 223 -4.36 12.53 7.27
CA PHE A 223 -3.88 12.64 5.88
C PHE A 223 -2.51 11.97 5.68
N LEU A 224 -1.58 12.14 6.63
CA LEU A 224 -0.26 11.55 6.52
C LEU A 224 -0.26 10.02 6.75
N LEU A 225 -1.30 9.49 7.40
CA LEU A 225 -1.49 8.06 7.68
C LEU A 225 -2.32 7.34 6.61
N ARG A 226 -2.71 8.01 5.52
CA ARG A 226 -3.38 7.36 4.37
C ARG A 226 -2.41 6.54 3.56
N THR A 227 -2.89 5.47 2.93
CA THR A 227 -2.12 4.70 1.96
C THR A 227 -2.01 5.49 0.66
N PRO A 228 -0.82 5.99 0.28
CA PRO A 228 -0.64 6.55 -1.05
C PRO A 228 -0.77 5.41 -2.07
N MET A 229 -1.47 5.69 -3.17
CA MET A 229 -1.66 4.77 -4.28
C MET A 229 -0.63 5.01 -5.40
N SER A 230 0.05 6.15 -5.38
CA SER A 230 1.13 6.51 -6.30
C SER A 230 2.27 7.23 -5.57
N ARG A 231 3.40 7.38 -6.23
CA ARG A 231 4.51 8.18 -5.71
C ARG A 231 4.19 9.67 -5.65
N MET A 232 3.39 10.21 -6.56
CA MET A 232 2.93 11.60 -6.45
C MET A 232 2.15 11.83 -5.16
N GLU A 233 1.24 10.90 -4.82
CA GLU A 233 0.52 10.96 -3.55
C GLU A 233 1.47 10.87 -2.35
N LEU A 234 2.50 10.00 -2.41
CA LEU A 234 3.56 9.97 -1.39
C LEU A 234 4.30 11.31 -1.30
N HIS A 235 4.69 11.91 -2.43
CA HIS A 235 5.40 13.19 -2.46
C HIS A 235 4.53 14.32 -1.89
N SER A 236 3.22 14.33 -2.17
CA SER A 236 2.27 15.25 -1.52
C SER A 236 2.25 15.06 -0.01
N GLN A 237 2.25 13.81 0.48
CA GLN A 237 2.34 13.52 1.92
C GLN A 237 3.69 13.98 2.53
N LEU A 238 4.81 13.75 1.83
CA LEU A 238 6.14 14.18 2.30
C LEU A 238 6.24 15.71 2.39
N LYS A 239 5.76 16.42 1.38
CA LYS A 239 5.70 17.89 1.38
C LYS A 239 4.82 18.43 2.50
N LEU A 240 3.64 17.80 2.72
CA LEU A 240 2.76 18.19 3.82
C LEU A 240 3.41 17.92 5.18
N TRP A 241 4.16 16.83 5.32
CA TRP A 241 4.92 16.56 6.53
C TRP A 241 5.96 17.65 6.81
N GLU A 242 6.75 18.05 5.81
CA GLU A 242 7.75 19.12 5.95
C GLU A 242 7.13 20.45 6.41
N SER A 243 5.96 20.82 5.86
CA SER A 243 5.29 22.05 6.25
C SER A 243 4.57 21.97 7.60
N SER A 244 4.21 20.77 8.06
CA SER A 244 3.30 20.56 9.21
C SER A 244 3.95 19.88 10.42
N ILE A 245 5.23 19.49 10.32
CA ILE A 245 5.97 18.83 11.41
C ILE A 245 5.93 19.66 12.70
N GLY A 246 5.91 20.99 12.58
CA GLY A 246 5.84 21.93 13.70
C GLY A 246 4.56 21.77 14.53
N SER A 247 3.41 21.91 13.86
CA SER A 247 2.10 21.84 14.49
C SER A 247 1.80 20.44 15.04
N ILE A 248 2.13 19.40 14.27
CA ILE A 248 1.99 18.00 14.72
C ILE A 248 2.89 17.73 15.94
N GLY A 249 4.15 18.18 15.87
CA GLY A 249 5.11 18.04 16.96
C GLY A 249 4.62 18.71 18.24
N HIS A 250 4.07 19.93 18.15
CA HIS A 250 3.51 20.64 19.29
C HIS A 250 2.31 19.89 19.89
N GLN A 251 1.33 19.48 19.08
CA GLN A 251 0.13 18.79 19.57
C GLN A 251 0.45 17.43 20.20
N TYR A 252 1.32 16.64 19.56
CA TYR A 252 1.57 15.25 19.92
C TYR A 252 2.88 15.02 20.70
N HIS A 253 3.50 16.05 21.29
CA HIS A 253 4.76 15.92 22.05
C HIS A 253 4.69 14.91 23.21
N ARG A 254 3.51 14.75 23.85
CA ARG A 254 3.27 13.73 24.89
C ARG A 254 2.87 12.36 24.34
N LYS A 255 2.48 12.29 23.06
CA LYS A 255 2.03 11.09 22.34
C LYS A 255 3.07 10.72 21.27
N GLN A 256 4.32 10.53 21.68
CA GLN A 256 5.45 10.30 20.74
C GLN A 256 5.24 9.09 19.82
N SER A 257 4.53 8.04 20.27
CA SER A 257 4.18 6.89 19.44
C SER A 257 3.35 7.27 18.20
N HIS A 258 2.51 8.30 18.29
CA HIS A 258 1.74 8.81 17.15
C HIS A 258 2.65 9.43 16.08
N ILE A 259 3.62 10.24 16.53
CA ILE A 259 4.63 10.84 15.64
C ILE A 259 5.49 9.75 14.99
N ILE A 260 5.94 8.75 15.77
CA ILE A 260 6.67 7.59 15.24
C ILE A 260 5.82 6.83 14.22
N ASN A 261 4.52 6.67 14.44
CA ASN A 261 3.64 6.00 13.48
C ASN A 261 3.57 6.75 12.15
N ILE A 262 3.49 8.09 12.17
CA ILE A 262 3.53 8.90 10.94
C ILE A 262 4.86 8.70 10.21
N ILE A 263 5.99 8.85 10.92
CA ILE A 263 7.32 8.71 10.34
C ILE A 263 7.53 7.30 9.75
N THR A 264 7.15 6.25 10.48
CA THR A 264 7.29 4.86 10.01
C THR A 264 6.33 4.52 8.87
N HIS A 265 5.15 5.12 8.83
CA HIS A 265 4.22 5.01 7.71
C HIS A 265 4.80 5.64 6.45
N LEU A 266 5.28 6.88 6.52
CA LEU A 266 5.93 7.55 5.39
C LEU A 266 7.18 6.78 4.92
N CYS A 267 8.03 6.33 5.84
CA CYS A 267 9.20 5.50 5.49
C CYS A 267 8.83 4.22 4.77
N TYR A 268 7.77 3.54 5.21
CA TYR A 268 7.30 2.33 4.54
C TYR A 268 6.96 2.59 3.08
N TYR A 269 6.18 3.64 2.81
CA TYR A 269 5.82 3.98 1.44
C TYR A 269 6.99 4.53 0.63
N CYS A 270 7.96 5.22 1.25
CA CYS A 270 9.23 5.55 0.58
C CYS A 270 9.96 4.27 0.13
N VAL A 271 10.10 3.26 1.00
CA VAL A 271 10.75 1.99 0.60
C VAL A 271 10.06 1.32 -0.59
N HIS A 272 8.75 1.47 -0.72
CA HIS A 272 7.95 0.81 -1.77
C HIS A 272 7.75 1.64 -3.06
N TYR A 273 7.73 2.97 -2.97
CA TYR A 273 7.49 3.85 -4.12
C TYR A 273 8.72 4.67 -4.53
N ASP A 274 9.45 5.22 -3.57
CA ASP A 274 10.62 6.07 -3.84
C ASP A 274 11.62 6.06 -2.67
N PRO A 275 12.60 5.13 -2.68
CA PRO A 275 13.54 4.98 -1.58
C PRO A 275 14.45 6.19 -1.39
N SER A 276 14.63 7.03 -2.40
CA SER A 276 15.58 8.14 -2.38
C SER A 276 15.27 9.18 -1.30
N TYR A 277 13.99 9.38 -0.98
CA TYR A 277 13.51 10.35 0.01
C TYR A 277 13.65 9.90 1.47
N ILE A 278 13.98 8.64 1.74
CA ILE A 278 14.07 8.12 3.12
C ILE A 278 15.11 8.93 3.92
N TYR A 279 16.26 9.24 3.31
CA TYR A 279 17.31 10.00 3.97
C TYR A 279 16.85 11.42 4.32
N ASP A 280 16.21 12.12 3.38
CA ASP A 280 15.77 13.50 3.60
C ASP A 280 14.62 13.58 4.62
N LEU A 281 13.67 12.64 4.56
CA LEU A 281 12.61 12.50 5.57
C LEU A 281 13.20 12.30 6.98
N MET A 282 14.18 11.39 7.13
CA MET A 282 14.85 11.17 8.41
C MET A 282 15.66 12.37 8.86
N LYS A 283 16.41 13.01 7.95
CA LYS A 283 17.22 14.20 8.24
C LYS A 283 16.37 15.36 8.71
N HIS A 284 15.28 15.64 8.02
CA HIS A 284 14.36 16.71 8.38
C HIS A 284 13.69 16.43 9.73
N SER A 285 13.17 15.21 9.92
CA SER A 285 12.50 14.81 11.17
C SER A 285 13.46 14.85 12.36
N LEU A 286 14.67 14.30 12.20
CA LEU A 286 15.70 14.30 13.23
C LEU A 286 16.08 15.73 13.60
N ARG A 287 16.37 16.59 12.62
CA ARG A 287 16.73 17.99 12.84
C ARG A 287 15.66 18.72 13.64
N TYR A 288 14.39 18.58 13.28
CA TYR A 288 13.30 19.26 13.99
C TYR A 288 13.18 18.78 15.44
N PHE A 289 13.03 17.47 15.67
CA PHE A 289 12.76 16.92 16.99
C PHE A 289 13.97 16.91 17.95
N THR A 290 15.18 17.13 17.43
CA THR A 290 16.38 17.30 18.27
C THR A 290 16.80 18.75 18.43
N SER A 291 16.25 19.66 17.60
CA SER A 291 16.49 21.09 17.77
C SER A 291 15.85 21.58 19.07
N GLY A 292 16.60 22.30 19.89
CA GLY A 292 16.05 23.01 21.04
C GLY A 292 15.18 24.22 20.66
N ALA A 293 15.03 24.50 19.35
CA ALA A 293 14.39 25.70 18.84
C ALA A 293 12.88 25.77 19.13
N SER A 294 12.20 24.64 19.31
CA SER A 294 10.77 24.60 19.62
C SER A 294 10.43 24.88 21.09
N GLY A 295 11.43 24.92 21.97
CA GLY A 295 11.24 24.98 23.43
C GLY A 295 10.67 23.69 24.05
N ILE A 296 10.45 22.64 23.25
CA ILE A 296 9.92 21.34 23.70
C ILE A 296 11.01 20.29 23.59
N THR A 297 11.28 19.59 24.69
CA THR A 297 12.19 18.44 24.68
C THR A 297 11.47 17.18 24.21
N TYR A 298 11.75 16.73 22.99
CA TYR A 298 11.22 15.48 22.47
C TYR A 298 12.14 14.30 22.83
N LYS A 299 11.56 13.20 23.33
CA LYS A 299 12.29 11.94 23.56
C LYS A 299 12.12 10.94 22.40
N LEU A 300 11.85 11.45 21.20
CA LEU A 300 11.52 10.67 20.02
C LEU A 300 12.70 9.82 19.52
N PHE A 301 13.91 10.40 19.52
CA PHE A 301 15.14 9.82 18.97
C PHE A 301 16.14 9.39 20.05
N ASN A 302 15.66 8.96 21.23
CA ASN A 302 16.55 8.36 22.22
C ASN A 302 17.16 7.04 21.71
N PRO A 303 18.27 6.55 22.28
CA PRO A 303 18.93 5.32 21.84
C PRO A 303 17.98 4.14 21.63
N GLN A 304 17.06 3.89 22.56
CA GLN A 304 16.14 2.76 22.48
C GLN A 304 15.19 2.86 21.28
N GLN A 305 14.59 4.04 21.04
CA GLN A 305 13.67 4.26 19.93
C GLN A 305 14.41 4.31 18.58
N THR A 306 15.60 4.90 18.54
CA THR A 306 16.43 4.94 17.35
C THR A 306 16.84 3.53 16.92
N ASN A 307 17.27 2.66 17.84
CA ASN A 307 17.56 1.25 17.54
C ASN A 307 16.33 0.50 16.99
N LYS A 308 15.11 0.77 17.50
CA LYS A 308 13.86 0.21 16.96
C LYS A 308 13.54 0.73 15.55
N LEU A 309 13.81 2.01 15.29
CA LEU A 309 13.62 2.61 13.97
C LEU A 309 14.60 2.03 12.95
N LEU A 310 15.87 1.84 13.32
CA LEU A 310 16.87 1.15 12.49
C LEU A 310 16.36 -0.23 12.03
N TRP A 311 15.86 -1.03 12.98
CA TRP A 311 15.28 -2.34 12.69
C TRP A 311 14.04 -2.24 11.81
N THR A 312 13.17 -1.26 12.08
CA THR A 312 11.93 -1.05 11.33
C THR A 312 12.22 -0.76 9.85
N LEU A 313 13.20 0.11 9.54
CA LEU A 313 13.64 0.37 8.16
C LEU A 313 14.13 -0.92 7.47
N SER A 314 14.95 -1.70 8.17
CA SER A 314 15.44 -3.00 7.66
C SER A 314 14.30 -4.00 7.46
N SER A 315 13.29 -3.96 8.32
CA SER A 315 12.12 -4.83 8.22
C SER A 315 11.24 -4.51 7.01
N PHE A 316 11.16 -3.23 6.62
CA PHE A 316 10.48 -2.84 5.40
C PHE A 316 11.21 -3.37 4.16
N LEU A 317 12.54 -3.29 4.15
CA LEU A 317 13.37 -3.92 3.11
C LEU A 317 13.11 -5.43 3.01
N MET A 318 13.06 -6.14 4.13
CA MET A 318 12.75 -7.58 4.17
C MET A 318 11.35 -7.93 3.64
N GLN A 319 10.40 -6.99 3.70
CA GLN A 319 9.04 -7.18 3.22
C GLN A 319 8.88 -6.86 1.72
N THR A 320 9.89 -6.26 1.09
CA THR A 320 9.89 -6.07 -0.37
C THR A 320 10.10 -7.40 -1.09
N SER A 321 9.37 -7.63 -2.18
CA SER A 321 9.43 -8.89 -2.94
C SER A 321 10.77 -9.09 -3.63
N VAL A 322 11.38 -8.01 -4.13
CA VAL A 322 12.70 -8.00 -4.77
C VAL A 322 13.43 -6.73 -4.32
N PRO A 323 14.17 -6.75 -3.20
CA PRO A 323 14.91 -5.57 -2.76
C PRO A 323 16.06 -5.28 -3.73
N SER A 324 16.15 -4.04 -4.23
CA SER A 324 17.29 -3.60 -5.04
C SER A 324 18.45 -3.13 -4.17
N SER A 325 19.68 -3.17 -4.72
CA SER A 325 20.86 -2.57 -4.07
C SER A 325 20.68 -1.07 -3.83
N GLN A 326 19.99 -0.36 -4.72
CA GLN A 326 19.68 1.07 -4.58
C GLN A 326 18.73 1.37 -3.42
N THR A 327 17.67 0.56 -3.25
CA THR A 327 16.77 0.66 -2.09
C THR A 327 17.54 0.41 -0.81
N SER A 328 18.39 -0.64 -0.79
CA SER A 328 19.22 -0.94 0.36
C SER A 328 20.18 0.22 0.70
N MET A 329 20.86 0.79 -0.29
CA MET A 329 21.76 1.93 -0.09
C MET A 329 21.04 3.15 0.48
N SER A 330 19.82 3.43 0.04
CA SER A 330 19.02 4.53 0.56
C SER A 330 18.68 4.33 2.04
N ILE A 331 18.34 3.10 2.42
CA ILE A 331 18.12 2.72 3.83
C ILE A 331 19.42 2.82 4.62
N ILE A 332 20.54 2.31 4.10
CA ILE A 332 21.85 2.37 4.78
C ILE A 332 22.27 3.81 5.06
N ARG A 333 22.06 4.75 4.12
CA ARG A 333 22.33 6.17 4.32
C ARG A 333 21.50 6.78 5.46
N ALA A 334 20.21 6.42 5.52
CA ALA A 334 19.33 6.85 6.60
C ALA A 334 19.73 6.22 7.96
N GLN A 335 20.14 4.95 7.96
CA GLN A 335 20.67 4.29 9.15
C GLN A 335 21.96 4.93 9.64
N GLU A 336 22.87 5.27 8.74
CA GLU A 336 24.12 5.95 9.07
C GLU A 336 23.86 7.30 9.76
N LEU A 337 22.90 8.08 9.26
CA LEU A 337 22.45 9.31 9.91
C LEU A 337 21.96 9.07 11.34
N LEU A 338 21.13 8.05 11.54
CA LEU A 338 20.58 7.72 12.87
C LEU A 338 21.67 7.21 13.83
N VAL A 339 22.62 6.39 13.35
CA VAL A 339 23.77 5.92 14.13
C VAL A 339 24.69 7.08 14.52
N LYS A 340 24.92 8.03 13.61
CA LYS A 340 25.68 9.26 13.91
C LYS A 340 25.03 10.09 15.03
N HIS A 341 23.69 10.08 15.11
CA HIS A 341 22.97 10.78 16.17
C HIS A 341 23.12 10.14 17.55
N ILE A 342 22.94 8.82 17.67
CA ILE A 342 23.04 8.11 18.96
C ILE A 342 24.46 7.71 19.34
N THR A 343 25.41 7.79 18.39
CA THR A 343 26.79 7.26 18.48
C THR A 343 26.88 5.73 18.49
N HIS A 344 28.04 5.19 18.13
CA HIS A 344 28.27 3.74 18.05
C HIS A 344 28.16 3.03 19.41
N GLN A 345 28.43 3.72 20.52
CA GLN A 345 28.41 3.12 21.86
C GLN A 345 26.99 2.78 22.34
N GLU A 346 26.00 3.54 21.86
CA GLU A 346 24.57 3.37 22.17
C GLU A 346 23.85 2.41 21.20
N LEU A 347 24.60 1.79 20.28
CA LEU A 347 24.05 0.83 19.32
C LEU A 347 23.79 -0.50 20.05
N SER A 348 22.52 -0.90 20.15
CA SER A 348 22.17 -2.17 20.77
C SER A 348 22.33 -3.32 19.77
N GLN A 349 22.27 -4.56 20.27
CA GLN A 349 22.27 -5.76 19.41
C GLN A 349 21.20 -5.65 18.29
N LEU A 350 20.03 -5.08 18.59
CA LEU A 350 18.96 -4.82 17.60
C LEU A 350 19.42 -3.86 16.49
N GLY A 351 20.11 -2.77 16.86
CA GLY A 351 20.68 -1.82 15.90
C GLY A 351 21.76 -2.43 15.02
N PHE A 352 22.65 -3.26 15.58
CA PHE A 352 23.62 -4.01 14.79
C PHE A 352 22.93 -4.93 13.78
N MET A 353 21.92 -5.69 14.21
CA MET A 353 21.21 -6.62 13.32
C MET A 353 20.45 -5.90 12.21
N ALA A 354 19.94 -4.69 12.47
CA ALA A 354 19.35 -3.84 11.44
C ALA A 354 20.36 -3.47 10.33
N ILE A 355 21.55 -3.01 10.72
CA ILE A 355 22.60 -2.61 9.78
C ILE A 355 23.09 -3.83 8.99
N VAL A 356 23.35 -4.96 9.66
CA VAL A 356 23.75 -6.23 9.01
C VAL A 356 22.73 -6.65 7.96
N THR A 357 21.44 -6.61 8.32
CA THR A 357 20.31 -7.01 7.47
C THR A 357 20.23 -6.16 6.20
N SER A 358 20.50 -4.85 6.29
CA SER A 358 20.48 -3.96 5.13
C SER A 358 21.76 -4.12 4.29
N LEU A 359 22.92 -4.13 4.95
CA LEU A 359 24.24 -4.18 4.31
C LEU A 359 24.46 -5.46 3.48
N ARG A 360 23.80 -6.57 3.81
CA ARG A 360 23.94 -7.84 3.09
C ARG A 360 23.72 -7.73 1.58
N LEU A 361 22.86 -6.80 1.13
CA LEU A 361 22.52 -6.64 -0.30
C LEU A 361 23.56 -5.81 -1.06
N VAL A 362 24.50 -5.20 -0.34
CA VAL A 362 25.55 -4.33 -0.90
C VAL A 362 26.92 -4.96 -0.70
N ASP A 363 27.21 -5.46 0.50
CA ASP A 363 28.47 -6.13 0.83
C ASP A 363 28.25 -7.22 1.90
N VAL A 364 28.12 -8.46 1.43
CA VAL A 364 27.92 -9.65 2.28
C VAL A 364 29.11 -9.88 3.24
N LYS A 365 30.35 -9.64 2.78
CA LYS A 365 31.55 -9.90 3.59
C LYS A 365 31.60 -8.92 4.77
N LYS A 366 31.31 -7.65 4.53
CA LYS A 366 31.26 -6.62 5.58
C LYS A 366 30.08 -6.86 6.53
N ALA A 367 28.93 -7.28 6.01
CA ALA A 367 27.79 -7.68 6.84
C ALA A 367 28.13 -8.87 7.76
N GLN A 368 28.84 -9.88 7.25
CA GLN A 368 29.29 -11.02 8.05
C GLN A 368 30.26 -10.60 9.16
N LYS A 369 31.28 -9.79 8.84
CA LYS A 369 32.21 -9.26 9.86
C LYS A 369 31.49 -8.48 10.96
N LEU A 370 30.47 -7.70 10.60
CA LEU A 370 29.68 -6.94 11.56
C LEU A 370 28.79 -7.85 12.43
N LEU A 371 28.24 -8.91 11.86
CA LEU A 371 27.50 -9.94 12.62
C LEU A 371 28.42 -10.64 13.64
N ASP A 372 29.62 -11.03 13.23
CA ASP A 372 30.57 -11.72 14.10
C ASP A 372 31.02 -10.80 15.25
N HIS A 373 31.28 -9.52 14.95
CA HIS A 373 31.56 -8.50 15.97
C HIS A 373 30.40 -8.34 16.96
N ALA A 374 29.16 -8.22 16.46
CA ALA A 374 27.98 -8.08 17.32
C ALA A 374 27.73 -9.32 18.19
N LYS A 375 27.99 -10.53 17.69
CA LYS A 375 27.91 -11.78 18.49
C LYS A 375 28.97 -11.84 19.59
N ALA A 376 30.17 -11.32 19.32
CA ALA A 376 31.22 -11.23 20.34
C ALA A 376 30.87 -10.20 21.43
N GLN A 377 30.26 -9.08 21.06
CA GLN A 377 29.86 -8.02 21.99
C GLN A 377 28.60 -8.37 22.80
N PHE A 378 27.63 -9.07 22.18
CA PHE A 378 26.35 -9.45 22.79
C PHE A 378 26.17 -10.97 22.73
N PRO A 379 26.65 -11.71 23.75
CA PRO A 379 26.66 -13.17 23.74
C PRO A 379 25.27 -13.80 23.74
N GLU A 380 24.28 -13.14 24.36
CA GLU A 380 22.89 -13.60 24.39
C GLU A 380 22.16 -13.18 23.10
N PRO A 381 21.77 -14.11 22.22
CA PRO A 381 21.16 -13.75 20.94
C PRO A 381 19.66 -13.43 21.09
N ILE A 382 19.25 -12.27 20.59
CA ILE A 382 17.83 -11.98 20.27
C ILE A 382 17.40 -12.67 18.96
N ALA A 383 16.08 -12.71 18.71
CA ALA A 383 15.51 -13.31 17.50
C ALA A 383 16.10 -12.70 16.21
N GLU A 384 16.36 -11.39 16.21
CA GLU A 384 16.95 -10.66 15.09
C GLU A 384 18.36 -11.12 14.73
N THR A 385 19.12 -11.66 15.70
CA THR A 385 20.45 -12.25 15.47
C THR A 385 20.35 -13.50 14.61
N HIS A 386 19.32 -14.32 14.85
CA HIS A 386 19.03 -15.49 14.02
C HIS A 386 18.48 -15.11 12.66
N ILE A 387 17.63 -14.08 12.59
CA ILE A 387 17.13 -13.53 11.30
C ILE A 387 18.31 -13.08 10.44
N ALA A 388 19.24 -12.29 10.98
CA ALA A 388 20.43 -11.85 10.25
C ALA A 388 21.32 -13.02 9.82
N SER A 389 21.51 -14.02 10.69
CA SER A 389 22.29 -15.23 10.37
C SER A 389 21.66 -16.06 9.24
N ILE A 390 20.32 -16.20 9.22
CA ILE A 390 19.57 -16.82 8.12
C ILE A 390 19.84 -16.04 6.82
N TYR A 391 19.71 -14.72 6.87
CA TYR A 391 19.89 -13.86 5.68
C TYR A 391 21.33 -13.81 5.15
N LEU A 392 22.33 -14.17 5.96
CA LEU A 392 23.74 -14.27 5.55
C LEU A 392 24.19 -15.69 5.23
N SER A 393 23.30 -16.68 5.34
CA SER A 393 23.64 -18.07 5.04
C SER A 393 24.05 -18.21 3.56
N VAL A 394 25.21 -18.84 3.34
CA VAL A 394 25.78 -19.05 1.99
C VAL A 394 25.44 -20.44 1.48
N THR A 395 25.35 -21.44 2.37
CA THR A 395 24.99 -22.82 2.01
C THR A 395 23.65 -23.25 2.60
N THR A 396 23.10 -24.33 2.04
CA THR A 396 21.86 -24.95 2.52
C THR A 396 21.97 -25.48 3.94
N GLU A 397 23.11 -26.03 4.31
CA GLU A 397 23.37 -26.58 5.64
C GLU A 397 23.42 -25.46 6.68
N GLN A 398 24.08 -24.36 6.35
CA GLN A 398 24.11 -23.15 7.18
C GLN A 398 22.71 -22.59 7.38
N LEU A 399 21.91 -22.51 6.31
CA LEU A 399 20.53 -22.03 6.37
C LEU A 399 19.68 -22.89 7.32
N LEU A 400 19.73 -24.21 7.16
CA LEU A 400 18.98 -25.13 8.01
C LEU A 400 19.44 -25.09 9.46
N HIS A 401 20.75 -25.04 9.70
CA HIS A 401 21.32 -24.93 11.03
C HIS A 401 20.87 -23.64 11.72
N ASN A 402 21.06 -22.48 11.07
CA ASN A 402 20.70 -21.18 11.61
C ASN A 402 19.18 -21.06 11.86
N PHE A 403 18.36 -21.60 10.96
CA PHE A 403 16.91 -21.63 11.12
C PHE A 403 16.47 -22.52 12.28
N ASN A 404 16.97 -23.75 12.36
CA ASN A 404 16.61 -24.69 13.43
C ASN A 404 17.01 -24.15 14.81
N LEU A 405 18.20 -23.54 14.92
CA LEU A 405 18.62 -22.84 16.14
C LEU A 405 17.70 -21.66 16.47
N GLY A 406 17.32 -20.85 15.49
CA GLY A 406 16.42 -19.71 15.73
C GLY A 406 15.03 -20.16 16.19
N VAL A 407 14.47 -21.18 15.55
CA VAL A 407 13.13 -21.70 15.87
C VAL A 407 13.12 -22.38 17.24
N SER A 408 14.18 -23.09 17.64
CA SER A 408 14.21 -23.74 18.96
C SER A 408 14.18 -22.73 20.11
N HIS A 409 14.72 -21.53 19.92
CA HIS A 409 14.71 -20.48 20.94
C HIS A 409 13.50 -19.53 20.80
N PHE A 410 12.99 -19.33 19.59
CA PHE A 410 11.94 -18.36 19.28
C PHE A 410 10.82 -18.97 18.43
N GLU A 411 10.16 -20.01 18.96
CA GLU A 411 9.16 -20.82 18.24
C GLU A 411 7.98 -20.00 17.65
N SER A 412 7.64 -18.86 18.26
CA SER A 412 6.52 -18.00 17.88
C SER A 412 6.89 -16.89 16.87
N SER A 413 8.14 -16.83 16.40
CA SER A 413 8.59 -15.77 15.49
C SER A 413 8.23 -16.06 14.03
N ALA A 414 7.19 -15.41 13.52
CA ALA A 414 6.81 -15.48 12.11
C ALA A 414 7.87 -14.87 11.18
N THR A 415 8.67 -13.93 11.66
CA THR A 415 9.73 -13.29 10.87
C THR A 415 10.88 -14.25 10.59
N LEU A 416 11.20 -15.18 11.50
CA LEU A 416 12.17 -16.25 11.23
C LEU A 416 11.72 -17.14 10.07
N TRP A 417 10.44 -17.53 10.07
CA TRP A 417 9.85 -18.29 8.97
C TRP A 417 9.88 -17.52 7.65
N LEU A 418 9.55 -16.23 7.68
CA LEU A 418 9.63 -15.39 6.49
C LEU A 418 11.07 -15.31 5.95
N ALA A 419 12.06 -15.10 6.83
CA ALA A 419 13.48 -15.06 6.45
C ALA A 419 13.93 -16.39 5.81
N PHE A 420 13.55 -17.51 6.42
CA PHE A 420 13.87 -18.85 5.92
C PHE A 420 13.25 -19.12 4.55
N ILE A 421 11.95 -18.83 4.38
CA ILE A 421 11.25 -19.02 3.09
C ILE A 421 11.87 -18.11 2.01
N THR A 422 12.23 -16.88 2.37
CA THR A 422 12.90 -15.95 1.46
C THR A 422 14.23 -16.52 0.99
N LYS A 423 15.06 -17.00 1.91
CA LYS A 423 16.36 -17.59 1.56
C LYS A 423 16.26 -18.90 0.79
N LEU A 424 15.28 -19.74 1.11
CA LEU A 424 14.98 -20.92 0.30
C LEU A 424 14.62 -20.55 -1.13
N ASN A 425 13.85 -19.47 -1.33
CA ASN A 425 13.51 -18.98 -2.65
C ASN A 425 14.73 -18.42 -3.39
N GLU A 426 15.59 -17.66 -2.71
CA GLU A 426 16.85 -17.15 -3.26
C GLU A 426 17.79 -18.29 -3.72
N PHE A 427 17.83 -19.41 -3.00
CA PHE A 427 18.57 -20.61 -3.40
C PHE A 427 17.88 -21.43 -4.52
N GLY A 428 16.70 -21.01 -4.99
CA GLY A 428 15.92 -21.78 -5.99
C GLY A 428 15.35 -23.09 -5.44
N LEU A 429 15.24 -23.22 -4.11
CA LEU A 429 14.85 -24.44 -3.42
C LEU A 429 13.38 -24.45 -3.01
N LEU A 430 12.64 -23.35 -3.17
CA LEU A 430 11.23 -23.30 -2.83
C LEU A 430 10.36 -23.95 -3.93
N SER A 431 10.08 -25.25 -3.80
CA SER A 431 9.22 -26.02 -4.70
C SER A 431 7.79 -26.16 -4.19
N GLU A 432 6.84 -26.56 -5.05
CA GLU A 432 5.44 -26.81 -4.68
C GLU A 432 5.32 -27.78 -3.49
N GLN A 433 6.05 -28.90 -3.52
CA GLN A 433 6.09 -29.87 -2.42
C GLN A 433 6.62 -29.26 -1.10
N ARG A 434 7.68 -28.45 -1.18
CA ARG A 434 8.25 -27.78 0.00
C ARG A 434 7.31 -26.71 0.54
N SER A 435 6.59 -25.98 -0.32
CA SER A 435 5.56 -25.05 0.11
C SER A 435 4.46 -25.71 0.91
N HIS A 436 3.96 -26.87 0.47
CA HIS A 436 2.97 -27.63 1.23
C HIS A 436 3.51 -28.14 2.57
N LYS A 437 4.76 -28.64 2.60
CA LYS A 437 5.40 -29.07 3.86
C LYS A 437 5.54 -27.91 4.84
N ILE A 438 6.00 -26.75 4.38
CA ILE A 438 6.15 -25.55 5.21
C ILE A 438 4.78 -25.05 5.68
N LEU A 439 3.79 -24.97 4.79
CA LEU A 439 2.44 -24.55 5.16
C LEU A 439 1.86 -25.45 6.25
N LYS A 440 1.98 -26.77 6.11
CA LYS A 440 1.54 -27.73 7.13
C LYS A 440 2.24 -27.48 8.48
N GLN A 441 3.55 -27.22 8.47
CA GLN A 441 4.31 -26.90 9.69
C GLN A 441 3.88 -25.58 10.34
N LEU A 442 3.53 -24.56 9.54
CA LEU A 442 3.04 -23.27 10.02
C LEU A 442 1.62 -23.40 10.60
N VAL A 443 0.73 -24.10 9.90
CA VAL A 443 -0.66 -24.35 10.33
C VAL A 443 -0.69 -25.12 11.65
N ASN A 444 0.14 -26.14 11.80
CA ASN A 444 0.25 -26.90 13.06
C ASN A 444 0.72 -26.04 14.25
N ARG A 445 1.31 -24.87 14.00
CA ARG A 445 1.76 -23.91 15.02
C ARG A 445 0.87 -22.67 15.10
N SER A 446 -0.25 -22.63 14.40
CA SER A 446 -1.09 -21.44 14.25
C SER A 446 -1.63 -20.88 15.57
N ASP A 447 -1.74 -21.70 16.62
CA ASP A 447 -2.13 -21.24 17.97
C ASP A 447 -1.10 -20.28 18.60
N ARG A 448 0.17 -20.43 18.24
CA ARG A 448 1.30 -19.65 18.80
C ARG A 448 1.93 -18.71 17.77
N LEU A 449 1.65 -18.90 16.48
CA LEU A 449 2.30 -18.24 15.37
C LEU A 449 1.30 -17.43 14.53
N ILE A 450 1.56 -16.13 14.37
CA ILE A 450 0.78 -15.29 13.46
C ILE A 450 1.35 -15.44 12.04
N ILE A 451 0.71 -16.25 11.22
CA ILE A 451 1.07 -16.38 9.79
C ILE A 451 0.72 -15.06 9.09
N SER A 452 1.66 -14.47 8.35
CA SER A 452 1.43 -13.21 7.65
C SER A 452 0.98 -13.43 6.21
N LYS A 453 0.32 -12.42 5.63
CA LYS A 453 -0.04 -12.40 4.20
C LYS A 453 1.17 -12.64 3.28
N GLN A 454 2.34 -12.09 3.64
CA GLN A 454 3.56 -12.23 2.85
C GLN A 454 4.05 -13.69 2.78
N ILE A 455 4.02 -14.40 3.92
CA ILE A 455 4.37 -15.83 3.97
C ILE A 455 3.48 -16.61 3.01
N ILE A 456 2.15 -16.38 3.05
CA ILE A 456 1.21 -17.06 2.16
C ILE A 456 1.50 -16.76 0.69
N ILE A 457 1.75 -15.51 0.31
CA ILE A 457 2.09 -15.13 -1.07
C ILE A 457 3.35 -15.87 -1.55
N MET A 458 4.40 -15.91 -0.74
CA MET A 458 5.65 -16.60 -1.10
C MET A 458 5.45 -18.10 -1.27
N LEU A 459 4.67 -18.74 -0.38
CA LEU A 459 4.38 -20.17 -0.48
C LEU A 459 3.47 -20.52 -1.68
N LEU A 460 2.61 -19.60 -2.11
CA LEU A 460 1.74 -19.75 -3.28
C LEU A 460 2.50 -19.61 -4.62
N GLN A 461 3.59 -18.84 -4.66
CA GLN A 461 4.36 -18.58 -5.87
C GLN A 461 4.80 -19.84 -6.65
N PRO A 462 5.36 -20.88 -6.02
CA PRO A 462 5.77 -22.10 -6.73
C PRO A 462 4.61 -23.02 -7.11
N ILE A 463 3.39 -22.80 -6.59
CA ILE A 463 2.24 -23.67 -6.86
C ILE A 463 1.71 -23.37 -8.25
N LYS A 464 1.79 -24.35 -9.16
CA LYS A 464 1.39 -24.19 -10.57
C LYS A 464 0.27 -25.13 -10.99
N THR A 465 -0.06 -26.12 -10.17
CA THR A 465 -1.06 -27.14 -10.49
C THR A 465 -2.39 -26.90 -9.79
N THR A 466 -3.49 -27.38 -10.40
CA THR A 466 -4.83 -27.38 -9.80
C THR A 466 -4.90 -28.25 -8.55
N SER A 467 -4.24 -29.42 -8.54
CA SER A 467 -4.16 -30.27 -7.34
C SER A 467 -3.41 -29.59 -6.21
N GLY A 468 -2.31 -28.89 -6.51
CA GLY A 468 -1.51 -28.18 -5.52
C GLY A 468 -2.32 -27.07 -4.84
N ILE A 469 -3.03 -26.24 -5.61
CA ILE A 469 -3.83 -25.17 -5.01
C ILE A 469 -5.01 -25.70 -4.18
N GLU A 470 -5.66 -26.79 -4.61
CA GLU A 470 -6.71 -27.47 -3.82
C GLU A 470 -6.16 -28.01 -2.49
N GLN A 471 -5.00 -28.67 -2.52
CA GLN A 471 -4.32 -29.13 -1.31
C GLN A 471 -3.93 -27.95 -0.38
N PHE A 472 -3.52 -26.82 -0.96
CA PHE A 472 -3.23 -25.60 -0.19
C PHE A 472 -4.47 -25.06 0.52
N ILE A 473 -5.61 -25.06 -0.18
CA ILE A 473 -6.90 -24.62 0.37
C ILE A 473 -7.33 -25.54 1.51
N GLU A 474 -7.26 -26.86 1.31
CA GLU A 474 -7.61 -27.87 2.32
C GLU A 474 -6.80 -27.67 3.61
N GLN A 475 -5.49 -27.47 3.50
CA GLN A 475 -4.60 -27.21 4.65
C GLN A 475 -4.97 -25.94 5.42
N LEU A 476 -5.46 -24.89 4.74
CA LEU A 476 -5.91 -23.66 5.39
C LEU A 476 -7.33 -23.77 5.95
N GLN A 477 -8.19 -24.57 5.34
CA GLN A 477 -9.55 -24.82 5.81
C GLN A 477 -9.54 -25.65 7.10
N SER A 478 -8.69 -26.67 7.19
CA SER A 478 -8.51 -27.46 8.42
C SER A 478 -8.10 -26.59 9.62
N ALA A 479 -7.36 -25.51 9.36
CA ALA A 479 -6.94 -24.51 10.34
C ALA A 479 -7.95 -23.38 10.57
N ARG A 480 -9.08 -23.35 9.85
CA ARG A 480 -10.04 -22.22 9.80
C ARG A 480 -9.42 -20.87 9.39
N MET A 481 -8.33 -20.90 8.62
CA MET A 481 -7.57 -19.70 8.21
C MET A 481 -7.87 -19.27 6.77
N PHE A 482 -8.54 -20.11 5.96
CA PHE A 482 -8.78 -19.84 4.54
C PHE A 482 -9.44 -18.47 4.28
N ASN A 483 -10.45 -18.12 5.08
CA ASN A 483 -11.18 -16.85 4.91
C ASN A 483 -10.28 -15.61 5.02
N ASN A 484 -9.20 -15.67 5.81
CA ASN A 484 -8.27 -14.56 5.99
C ASN A 484 -7.44 -14.28 4.72
N TYR A 485 -7.24 -15.30 3.88
CA TYR A 485 -6.38 -15.25 2.69
C TYR A 485 -7.14 -15.47 1.37
N ARG A 486 -8.47 -15.62 1.45
CA ARG A 486 -9.36 -15.98 0.34
C ARG A 486 -9.07 -15.17 -0.92
N GLY A 487 -8.95 -13.84 -0.83
CA GLY A 487 -8.74 -12.99 -2.00
C GLY A 487 -7.44 -13.29 -2.77
N ILE A 488 -6.35 -13.60 -2.06
CA ILE A 488 -5.04 -13.90 -2.67
C ILE A 488 -5.06 -15.30 -3.29
N ILE A 489 -5.66 -16.25 -2.56
CA ILE A 489 -5.78 -17.63 -3.01
C ILE A 489 -6.68 -17.70 -4.24
N HIS A 490 -7.80 -16.98 -4.25
CA HIS A 490 -8.71 -16.88 -5.39
C HIS A 490 -8.03 -16.29 -6.61
N ASN A 491 -7.25 -15.22 -6.46
CA ASN A 491 -6.49 -14.63 -7.56
C ASN A 491 -5.45 -15.63 -8.12
N ARG A 492 -4.72 -16.34 -7.25
CA ARG A 492 -3.76 -17.37 -7.69
C ARG A 492 -4.44 -18.56 -8.35
N TYR A 493 -5.57 -19.02 -7.81
CA TYR A 493 -6.32 -20.14 -8.36
C TYR A 493 -6.87 -19.78 -9.75
N LEU A 494 -7.42 -18.58 -9.92
CA LEU A 494 -7.84 -18.08 -11.21
C LEU A 494 -6.72 -18.15 -12.26
N HIS A 495 -5.51 -17.69 -11.89
CA HIS A 495 -4.34 -17.76 -12.76
C HIS A 495 -3.96 -19.20 -13.15
N ILE A 496 -3.95 -20.14 -12.18
CA ILE A 496 -3.63 -21.55 -12.40
C ILE A 496 -4.65 -22.21 -13.34
N LEU A 497 -5.94 -21.91 -13.19
CA LEU A 497 -6.99 -22.48 -14.04
C LEU A 497 -6.85 -22.04 -15.49
N TYR A 498 -6.54 -20.75 -15.74
CA TYR A 498 -6.29 -20.26 -17.10
C TYR A 498 -5.01 -20.82 -17.72
N GLN A 499 -3.95 -21.02 -16.93
CA GLN A 499 -2.70 -21.62 -17.40
C GLN A 499 -2.85 -23.09 -17.78
N ASN A 500 -3.76 -23.81 -17.12
CA ASN A 500 -3.99 -25.24 -17.33
C ASN A 500 -5.35 -25.53 -17.98
N SER A 501 -5.87 -24.59 -18.78
CA SER A 501 -7.20 -24.63 -19.42
C SER A 501 -7.54 -25.96 -20.12
N ASP A 502 -6.58 -26.54 -20.84
CA ASP A 502 -6.73 -27.76 -21.65
C ASP A 502 -6.72 -29.03 -20.78
N GLY A 503 -6.38 -28.90 -19.51
CA GLY A 503 -6.36 -30.01 -18.56
C GLY A 503 -7.77 -30.48 -18.21
N LYS A 504 -8.06 -31.77 -18.42
CA LYS A 504 -9.23 -32.42 -17.81
C LYS A 504 -9.07 -32.47 -16.30
N SER A 505 -10.12 -32.06 -15.58
CA SER A 505 -10.06 -31.85 -14.14
C SER A 505 -9.68 -33.11 -13.34
N LEU A 506 -8.65 -32.97 -12.51
CA LEU A 506 -8.53 -33.70 -11.25
C LEU A 506 -9.68 -33.27 -10.31
N ARG A 507 -9.90 -33.99 -9.20
CA ARG A 507 -10.89 -33.60 -8.18
C ARG A 507 -10.64 -32.15 -7.71
N LYS A 508 -11.65 -31.28 -7.70
CA LYS A 508 -11.56 -29.88 -7.23
C LYS A 508 -12.55 -29.62 -6.09
N PRO A 509 -12.35 -30.20 -4.90
CA PRO A 509 -13.35 -30.15 -3.83
C PRO A 509 -13.81 -28.74 -3.46
N TYR A 510 -12.91 -27.76 -3.51
CA TYR A 510 -13.28 -26.37 -3.25
C TYR A 510 -14.17 -25.79 -4.35
N LEU A 511 -13.83 -26.01 -5.62
CA LEU A 511 -14.60 -25.50 -6.75
C LEU A 511 -15.89 -26.27 -7.00
N ASP A 512 -16.02 -27.53 -6.59
CA ASP A 512 -17.26 -28.30 -6.73
C ASP A 512 -18.44 -27.59 -6.02
N GLY A 513 -18.17 -26.76 -5.00
CA GLY A 513 -19.16 -25.88 -4.36
C GLY A 513 -19.47 -24.58 -5.12
N ILE A 514 -18.82 -24.31 -6.25
CA ILE A 514 -18.93 -23.08 -7.05
C ILE A 514 -19.32 -23.38 -8.50
N CYS A 515 -18.80 -24.47 -9.09
CA CYS A 515 -18.93 -24.83 -10.49
C CYS A 515 -19.06 -26.35 -10.61
N THR A 516 -20.00 -26.82 -11.43
CA THR A 516 -20.19 -28.25 -11.73
C THR A 516 -19.41 -28.71 -12.97
N SER A 517 -18.72 -27.79 -13.67
CA SER A 517 -17.99 -28.09 -14.88
C SER A 517 -16.64 -28.77 -14.60
N SER A 518 -16.28 -29.73 -15.44
CA SER A 518 -14.97 -30.38 -15.43
C SER A 518 -13.92 -29.60 -16.25
N SER A 519 -14.29 -28.52 -16.92
CA SER A 519 -13.35 -27.66 -17.66
C SER A 519 -12.67 -26.65 -16.73
N ASN A 520 -11.34 -26.56 -16.79
CA ASN A 520 -10.59 -25.55 -16.04
C ASN A 520 -10.96 -24.12 -16.46
N LEU A 521 -11.28 -23.90 -17.74
CA LEU A 521 -11.70 -22.60 -18.25
C LEU A 521 -13.05 -22.15 -17.66
N GLU A 522 -14.04 -23.04 -17.65
CA GLU A 522 -15.36 -22.74 -17.08
C GLU A 522 -15.27 -22.55 -15.56
N CYS A 523 -14.48 -23.37 -14.87
CA CYS A 523 -14.16 -23.16 -13.47
C CYS A 523 -13.54 -21.78 -13.20
N ALA A 524 -12.64 -21.30 -14.08
CA ALA A 524 -12.02 -19.98 -13.94
C ALA A 524 -13.08 -18.87 -14.03
N ARG A 525 -13.96 -18.94 -15.03
CA ARG A 525 -15.07 -17.99 -15.23
C ARG A 525 -16.05 -18.00 -14.06
N SER A 526 -16.45 -19.17 -13.58
CA SER A 526 -17.33 -19.31 -12.41
C SER A 526 -16.67 -18.80 -11.11
N LEU A 527 -15.38 -19.07 -10.92
CA LEU A 527 -14.65 -18.56 -9.75
C LEU A 527 -14.58 -17.03 -9.78
N TYR A 528 -14.33 -16.43 -10.95
CA TYR A 528 -14.31 -14.98 -11.13
C TYR A 528 -15.68 -14.34 -10.87
N SER A 529 -16.76 -14.92 -11.40
CA SER A 529 -18.12 -14.41 -11.17
C SER A 529 -18.56 -14.54 -9.71
N PHE A 530 -18.09 -15.56 -8.99
CA PHE A 530 -18.34 -15.74 -7.56
C PHE A 530 -17.67 -14.69 -6.66
N MET A 531 -16.70 -13.92 -7.17
CA MET A 531 -16.01 -12.89 -6.39
C MET A 531 -16.90 -11.66 -6.19
N LYS A 532 -17.45 -11.49 -4.98
CA LYS A 532 -18.27 -10.31 -4.61
C LYS A 532 -17.57 -8.96 -4.82
N ARG A 533 -16.25 -8.90 -4.64
CA ARG A 533 -15.45 -7.69 -4.86
C ARG A 533 -14.29 -8.00 -5.80
N LYS A 534 -14.38 -7.48 -7.01
CA LYS A 534 -13.34 -7.60 -8.05
C LYS A 534 -12.34 -6.45 -7.92
N THR A 535 -11.08 -6.81 -7.64
CA THR A 535 -9.95 -5.86 -7.66
C THR A 535 -9.41 -5.75 -9.08
N VAL A 536 -8.70 -4.66 -9.40
CA VAL A 536 -8.05 -4.50 -10.72
C VAL A 536 -7.10 -5.68 -11.00
N GLY A 537 -6.37 -6.17 -10.00
CA GLY A 537 -5.53 -7.37 -10.15
C GLY A 537 -6.31 -8.66 -10.45
N ASN A 538 -7.56 -8.79 -9.98
CA ASN A 538 -8.41 -9.92 -10.38
C ASN A 538 -8.86 -9.78 -11.83
N VAL A 539 -9.22 -8.56 -12.24
CA VAL A 539 -9.61 -8.23 -13.62
C VAL A 539 -8.43 -8.50 -14.56
N GLY A 540 -7.23 -8.04 -14.22
CA GLY A 540 -6.01 -8.24 -15.02
C GLY A 540 -5.67 -9.72 -15.22
N VAL A 541 -5.76 -10.56 -14.17
CA VAL A 541 -5.55 -12.01 -14.29
C VAL A 541 -6.61 -12.67 -15.18
N MET A 542 -7.89 -12.28 -15.03
CA MET A 542 -8.99 -12.78 -15.85
C MET A 542 -8.78 -12.40 -17.33
N LEU A 543 -8.51 -11.13 -17.63
CA LEU A 543 -8.25 -10.65 -18.97
C LEU A 543 -7.03 -11.34 -19.60
N ALA A 544 -5.96 -11.55 -18.84
CA ALA A 544 -4.78 -12.26 -19.32
C ALA A 544 -5.11 -13.72 -19.71
N GLY A 545 -6.03 -14.36 -18.99
CA GLY A 545 -6.60 -15.65 -19.35
C GLY A 545 -7.43 -15.59 -20.63
N GLU A 546 -8.46 -14.74 -20.65
CA GLU A 546 -9.40 -14.60 -21.78
C GLU A 546 -8.72 -14.09 -23.07
N SER A 547 -7.58 -13.40 -22.98
CA SER A 547 -6.76 -13.04 -24.16
C SER A 547 -6.39 -14.25 -25.04
N THR A 548 -6.39 -15.46 -24.46
CA THR A 548 -6.08 -16.70 -25.18
C THR A 548 -7.33 -17.32 -25.80
N TYR A 549 -8.50 -17.23 -25.15
CA TYR A 549 -9.73 -17.96 -25.49
C TYR A 549 -10.82 -17.12 -26.14
N GLN A 550 -10.95 -15.85 -25.75
CA GLN A 550 -11.98 -14.90 -26.21
C GLN A 550 -11.37 -13.54 -26.56
N ALA A 551 -10.27 -13.54 -27.31
CA ALA A 551 -9.57 -12.29 -27.61
C ALA A 551 -10.40 -11.30 -28.45
N GLU A 552 -11.38 -11.78 -29.24
CA GLU A 552 -12.34 -10.95 -29.99
C GLU A 552 -13.18 -10.04 -29.09
N ASN A 553 -13.65 -10.56 -27.96
CA ASN A 553 -14.50 -9.81 -27.02
C ASN A 553 -13.70 -9.18 -25.87
N LEU A 554 -12.36 -9.30 -25.88
CA LEU A 554 -11.53 -8.92 -24.74
C LEU A 554 -11.61 -7.42 -24.43
N TYR A 555 -11.68 -6.57 -25.45
CA TYR A 555 -11.72 -5.12 -25.23
C TYR A 555 -13.05 -4.66 -24.64
N GLU A 556 -14.17 -5.25 -25.04
CA GLU A 556 -15.47 -5.01 -24.42
C GLU A 556 -15.44 -5.42 -22.95
N LEU A 557 -14.93 -6.61 -22.65
CA LEU A 557 -14.77 -7.11 -21.29
C LEU A 557 -13.84 -6.23 -20.43
N TYR A 558 -12.76 -5.71 -21.03
CA TYR A 558 -11.86 -4.74 -20.39
C TYR A 558 -12.60 -3.45 -20.01
N GLN A 559 -13.46 -2.93 -20.90
CA GLN A 559 -14.22 -1.71 -20.65
C GLN A 559 -15.30 -1.91 -19.58
N GLU A 560 -16.03 -3.02 -19.63
CA GLU A 560 -17.11 -3.33 -18.68
C GLU A 560 -16.59 -3.55 -17.26
N GLU A 561 -15.52 -4.34 -17.10
CA GLU A 561 -15.03 -4.77 -15.79
C GLU A 561 -14.21 -3.67 -15.07
N LEU A 562 -13.50 -2.81 -15.81
CA LEU A 562 -12.79 -1.68 -15.22
C LEU A 562 -13.71 -0.49 -14.96
N GLY A 563 -14.67 -0.21 -15.84
CA GLY A 563 -15.53 0.97 -15.76
C GLY A 563 -14.72 2.26 -15.63
N MET A 564 -14.75 2.88 -14.45
CA MET A 564 -14.01 4.12 -14.13
C MET A 564 -12.64 3.89 -13.48
N LYS A 565 -12.24 2.64 -13.21
CA LYS A 565 -10.96 2.32 -12.56
C LYS A 565 -9.81 2.35 -13.58
N SER A 566 -8.64 2.84 -13.16
CA SER A 566 -7.43 2.72 -13.97
C SER A 566 -6.99 1.25 -14.10
N PRO A 567 -6.54 0.82 -15.29
CA PRO A 567 -6.01 -0.53 -15.48
C PRO A 567 -4.72 -0.75 -14.67
N ASP A 568 -4.37 -2.01 -14.43
CA ASP A 568 -3.01 -2.38 -14.00
C ASP A 568 -2.17 -2.87 -15.18
N GLU A 569 -0.90 -3.18 -14.91
CA GLU A 569 0.04 -3.69 -15.89
C GLU A 569 -0.46 -4.99 -16.58
N ASN A 570 -1.11 -5.90 -15.83
CA ASN A 570 -1.64 -7.15 -16.37
C ASN A 570 -2.79 -6.90 -17.35
N CYS A 571 -3.64 -5.89 -17.09
CA CYS A 571 -4.68 -5.48 -18.04
C CYS A 571 -4.07 -5.03 -19.38
N LEU A 572 -3.01 -4.22 -19.35
CA LEU A 572 -2.34 -3.77 -20.58
C LEU A 572 -1.66 -4.94 -21.31
N VAL A 573 -0.96 -5.80 -20.58
CA VAL A 573 -0.31 -6.99 -21.15
C VAL A 573 -1.34 -7.93 -21.77
N ALA A 574 -2.53 -8.08 -21.18
CA ALA A 574 -3.61 -8.87 -21.76
C ALA A 574 -4.07 -8.34 -23.12
N LEU A 575 -4.26 -7.03 -23.25
CA LEU A 575 -4.61 -6.38 -24.52
C LEU A 575 -3.49 -6.56 -25.56
N ILE A 576 -2.24 -6.33 -25.18
CA ILE A 576 -1.07 -6.52 -26.05
C ILE A 576 -1.00 -7.97 -26.53
N LYS A 577 -1.13 -8.95 -25.62
CA LYS A 577 -1.06 -10.38 -25.93
C LYS A 577 -2.16 -10.78 -26.91
N ALA A 578 -3.39 -10.32 -26.71
CA ALA A 578 -4.50 -10.57 -27.62
C ALA A 578 -4.25 -9.94 -29.01
N ALA A 579 -3.76 -8.70 -29.04
CA ALA A 579 -3.47 -7.98 -30.28
C ALA A 579 -2.31 -8.58 -31.09
N THR A 580 -1.38 -9.27 -30.42
CA THR A 580 -0.22 -9.93 -31.06
C THR A 580 -0.57 -11.30 -31.65
N LYS A 581 -1.70 -11.89 -31.25
CA LYS A 581 -2.11 -13.23 -31.70
C LYS A 581 -2.47 -13.20 -33.19
N LYS A 582 -1.71 -13.93 -34.02
CA LYS A 582 -2.03 -14.14 -35.43
C LYS A 582 -3.11 -15.21 -35.54
N TYR A 583 -4.29 -14.85 -36.05
CA TYR A 583 -5.42 -15.77 -36.23
C TYR A 583 -5.36 -16.49 -37.59
N SER A 584 -4.83 -15.81 -38.61
CA SER A 584 -4.38 -16.37 -39.90
C SER A 584 -3.41 -15.40 -40.57
N ASP A 585 -2.73 -15.81 -41.65
CA ASP A 585 -1.73 -14.98 -42.35
C ASP A 585 -2.29 -13.65 -42.90
N GLU A 586 -3.62 -13.50 -42.99
CA GLU A 586 -4.27 -12.30 -43.55
C GLU A 586 -5.30 -11.62 -42.62
N ARG A 587 -5.66 -12.19 -41.47
CA ARG A 587 -6.67 -11.60 -40.58
C ARG A 587 -6.09 -11.17 -39.24
N ARG A 588 -5.86 -9.86 -39.11
CA ARG A 588 -5.58 -9.19 -37.83
C ARG A 588 -6.89 -9.01 -37.04
N LEU A 589 -6.81 -9.07 -35.71
CA LEU A 589 -7.94 -8.88 -34.80
C LEU A 589 -8.46 -7.43 -34.85
N TRP A 590 -9.77 -7.25 -34.71
CA TRP A 590 -10.43 -5.95 -34.67
C TRP A 590 -11.28 -5.79 -33.40
N TRP A 591 -11.26 -4.60 -32.82
CA TRP A 591 -12.12 -4.21 -31.71
C TRP A 591 -12.78 -2.87 -32.04
N ASN A 592 -14.11 -2.79 -31.94
CA ASN A 592 -14.87 -1.55 -32.17
C ASN A 592 -14.48 -0.80 -33.48
N ASN A 593 -14.33 -1.54 -34.59
CA ASN A 593 -13.93 -1.03 -35.91
C ASN A 593 -12.50 -0.47 -36.02
N PHE A 594 -11.63 -0.75 -35.04
CA PHE A 594 -10.19 -0.48 -35.13
C PHE A 594 -9.39 -1.78 -35.04
N HIS A 595 -8.18 -1.79 -35.60
CA HIS A 595 -7.28 -2.91 -35.40
C HIS A 595 -6.92 -3.03 -33.91
N ALA A 596 -6.93 -4.25 -33.38
CA ALA A 596 -6.63 -4.51 -31.97
C ALA A 596 -5.24 -3.96 -31.57
N SER A 597 -4.26 -4.00 -32.46
CA SER A 597 -2.93 -3.41 -32.22
C SER A 597 -2.97 -1.89 -32.06
N GLN A 598 -3.85 -1.18 -32.76
CA GLN A 598 -4.02 0.27 -32.62
C GLN A 598 -4.61 0.61 -31.25
N ILE A 599 -5.62 -0.15 -30.81
CA ILE A 599 -6.23 0.03 -29.49
C ILE A 599 -5.24 -0.33 -28.38
N ALA A 600 -4.52 -1.45 -28.51
CA ALA A 600 -3.52 -1.86 -27.53
C ALA A 600 -2.40 -0.81 -27.38
N VAL A 601 -1.90 -0.26 -28.50
CA VAL A 601 -0.90 0.82 -28.48
C VAL A 601 -1.46 2.10 -27.85
N TYR A 602 -2.71 2.46 -28.19
CA TYR A 602 -3.37 3.63 -27.61
C TYR A 602 -3.57 3.48 -26.10
N GLU A 603 -4.13 2.36 -25.63
CA GLU A 603 -4.31 2.11 -24.20
C GLU A 603 -2.97 2.01 -23.47
N PHE A 604 -1.93 1.46 -24.10
CA PHE A 604 -0.58 1.50 -23.54
C PHE A 604 -0.10 2.94 -23.35
N LYS A 605 -0.06 3.76 -24.41
CA LYS A 605 0.38 5.16 -24.33
C LYS A 605 -0.47 6.02 -23.39
N MET A 606 -1.78 5.78 -23.35
CA MET A 606 -2.69 6.53 -22.48
C MET A 606 -2.48 6.24 -21.00
N ASN A 607 -2.19 4.99 -20.65
CA ASN A 607 -2.12 4.54 -19.26
C ASN A 607 -0.69 4.32 -18.74
N VAL A 608 0.33 4.32 -19.59
CA VAL A 608 1.75 4.33 -19.21
C VAL A 608 2.24 5.76 -19.11
N SER A 609 3.04 6.07 -18.10
CA SER A 609 3.51 7.43 -17.88
C SER A 609 4.46 7.87 -18.99
N GLU A 610 4.38 9.12 -19.42
CA GLU A 610 5.27 9.69 -20.45
C GLU A 610 6.57 10.25 -19.84
N THR A 611 6.50 10.66 -18.59
CA THR A 611 7.63 11.12 -17.77
C THR A 611 7.60 10.37 -16.44
N HIS A 612 8.58 10.59 -15.55
CA HIS A 612 8.65 10.02 -14.20
C HIS A 612 7.51 10.52 -13.28
N ASP A 613 6.27 10.30 -13.72
CA ASP A 613 4.98 10.66 -13.15
C ASP A 613 4.22 9.36 -12.85
N ASP A 614 3.85 9.12 -11.61
CA ASP A 614 3.26 7.85 -11.17
C ASP A 614 1.72 7.88 -11.11
N THR A 615 1.06 8.87 -11.73
CA THR A 615 -0.39 8.80 -11.97
C THR A 615 -0.78 7.69 -12.96
N LYS A 616 0.21 7.22 -13.72
CA LYS A 616 0.11 6.20 -14.76
C LYS A 616 1.06 5.03 -14.46
N ILE A 617 0.92 3.94 -15.22
CA ILE A 617 1.64 2.69 -15.01
C ILE A 617 3.13 2.87 -15.35
N MET A 618 4.02 2.48 -14.42
CA MET A 618 5.43 2.21 -14.72
C MET A 618 5.62 0.77 -15.20
N PRO A 619 5.95 0.55 -16.49
CA PRO A 619 6.03 -0.80 -17.02
C PRO A 619 7.29 -1.53 -16.55
N SER A 620 7.15 -2.81 -16.20
CA SER A 620 8.28 -3.69 -15.96
C SER A 620 9.00 -4.07 -17.26
N ASN A 621 10.20 -4.64 -17.14
CA ASN A 621 10.94 -5.22 -18.26
C ASN A 621 10.06 -6.16 -19.11
N LYS A 622 9.24 -7.02 -18.49
CA LYS A 622 8.37 -7.97 -19.20
C LYS A 622 7.28 -7.27 -20.02
N THR A 623 6.74 -6.18 -19.50
CA THR A 623 5.71 -5.41 -20.18
C THR A 623 6.29 -4.61 -21.34
N TRP A 624 7.47 -4.02 -21.16
CA TRP A 624 8.23 -3.43 -22.26
C TRP A 624 8.54 -4.43 -23.35
N GLN A 625 9.04 -5.63 -23.01
CA GLN A 625 9.29 -6.71 -23.97
C GLN A 625 8.03 -7.11 -24.76
N SER A 626 6.88 -7.21 -24.08
CA SER A 626 5.60 -7.52 -24.73
C SER A 626 5.17 -6.40 -25.70
N TYR A 627 5.33 -5.14 -25.29
CA TYR A 627 5.02 -3.98 -26.11
C TYR A 627 5.93 -3.87 -27.34
N VAL A 628 7.26 -4.02 -27.16
CA VAL A 628 8.25 -4.04 -28.24
C VAL A 628 7.93 -5.16 -29.25
N THR A 629 7.55 -6.34 -28.77
CA THR A 629 7.15 -7.47 -29.62
C THR A 629 5.94 -7.11 -30.48
N LEU A 630 4.89 -6.53 -29.90
CA LEU A 630 3.71 -6.08 -30.65
C LEU A 630 4.07 -5.05 -31.72
N LEU A 631 4.88 -4.04 -31.37
CA LEU A 631 5.25 -2.99 -32.31
C LEU A 631 6.09 -3.54 -33.46
N ARG A 632 7.03 -4.45 -33.17
CA ARG A 632 7.84 -5.12 -34.19
C ARG A 632 6.98 -5.95 -35.13
N ASP A 633 6.09 -6.78 -34.58
CA ASP A 633 5.26 -7.70 -35.37
C ASP A 633 4.19 -6.95 -36.21
N CYS A 634 3.90 -5.68 -35.87
CA CYS A 634 2.99 -4.80 -36.60
C CYS A 634 3.70 -3.73 -37.46
N ASP A 635 5.03 -3.76 -37.56
CA ASP A 635 5.87 -2.80 -38.30
C ASP A 635 5.73 -1.33 -37.85
N TYR A 636 5.44 -1.09 -36.57
CA TYR A 636 5.31 0.25 -35.99
C TYR A 636 6.68 0.87 -35.65
N THR A 637 7.52 1.05 -36.68
CA THR A 637 8.90 1.53 -36.55
C THR A 637 9.01 2.91 -35.88
N ALA A 638 8.07 3.82 -36.17
CA ALA A 638 8.03 5.14 -35.54
C ALA A 638 7.85 5.02 -34.02
N GLU A 639 6.93 4.18 -33.57
CA GLU A 639 6.65 3.94 -32.15
C GLU A 639 7.85 3.27 -31.46
N LEU A 640 8.50 2.30 -32.12
CA LEU A 640 9.72 1.65 -31.62
C LEU A 640 10.84 2.67 -31.38
N SER A 641 11.01 3.63 -32.29
CA SER A 641 12.07 4.65 -32.19
C SER A 641 11.89 5.62 -31.04
N GLU A 642 10.67 5.78 -30.51
CA GLU A 642 10.39 6.65 -29.36
C GLU A 642 10.74 6.00 -28.02
N ILE A 643 10.86 4.66 -27.96
CA ILE A 643 10.99 3.93 -26.69
C ILE A 643 12.28 4.31 -25.94
N LEU A 644 13.41 4.49 -26.62
CA LEU A 644 14.67 4.88 -25.95
C LEU A 644 14.53 6.23 -25.25
N ARG A 645 14.00 7.23 -25.96
CA ARG A 645 13.69 8.55 -25.40
C ARG A 645 12.68 8.44 -24.25
N TRP A 646 11.70 7.56 -24.39
CA TRP A 646 10.69 7.33 -23.36
C TRP A 646 11.33 6.75 -22.09
N TRP A 647 12.18 5.73 -22.20
CA TRP A 647 12.92 5.18 -21.06
C TRP A 647 13.83 6.20 -20.38
N GLU A 648 14.48 7.09 -21.15
CA GLU A 648 15.25 8.21 -20.62
C GLU A 648 14.38 9.16 -19.78
N GLN A 649 13.23 9.59 -20.32
CA GLN A 649 12.27 10.47 -19.64
C GLN A 649 11.65 9.82 -18.39
N LEU A 650 11.58 8.50 -18.37
CA LEU A 650 11.12 7.71 -17.23
C LEU A 650 12.21 7.42 -16.20
N HIS A 651 13.48 7.74 -16.47
CA HIS A 651 14.62 7.23 -15.71
C HIS A 651 14.57 5.70 -15.52
N PHE A 652 14.02 4.98 -16.50
CA PHE A 652 13.92 3.53 -16.48
C PHE A 652 15.28 2.93 -16.88
N VAL A 653 15.79 2.00 -16.07
CA VAL A 653 17.01 1.25 -16.39
C VAL A 653 16.61 -0.16 -16.87
N PRO A 654 16.66 -0.44 -18.18
CA PRO A 654 16.27 -1.73 -18.73
C PRO A 654 17.25 -2.83 -18.32
N GLU A 655 16.72 -4.06 -18.18
CA GLU A 655 17.58 -5.26 -18.17
C GLU A 655 18.25 -5.46 -19.53
N ARG A 656 19.40 -6.14 -19.55
CA ARG A 656 20.20 -6.38 -20.77
C ARG A 656 19.35 -6.99 -21.89
N ASP A 657 18.54 -7.98 -21.55
CA ASP A 657 17.68 -8.67 -22.52
C ASP A 657 16.60 -7.76 -23.10
N THR A 658 16.04 -6.86 -22.29
CA THR A 658 15.02 -5.89 -22.73
C THR A 658 15.62 -4.86 -23.69
N LEU A 659 16.80 -4.33 -23.36
CA LEU A 659 17.50 -3.39 -24.23
C LEU A 659 17.92 -4.05 -25.55
N LEU A 660 18.46 -5.27 -25.49
CA LEU A 660 18.84 -6.01 -26.69
C LEU A 660 17.62 -6.31 -27.58
N MET A 661 16.49 -6.68 -26.99
CA MET A 661 15.24 -6.92 -27.73
C MET A 661 14.77 -5.68 -28.50
N LEU A 662 14.83 -4.50 -27.87
CA LEU A 662 14.48 -3.25 -28.54
C LEU A 662 15.45 -2.93 -29.68
N LEU A 663 16.75 -3.05 -29.46
CA LEU A 663 17.76 -2.76 -30.48
C LEU A 663 17.67 -3.71 -31.69
N LYS A 664 17.33 -4.98 -31.46
CA LYS A 664 17.06 -5.95 -32.53
C LYS A 664 15.75 -5.70 -33.28
N ALA A 665 14.79 -5.03 -32.65
CA ALA A 665 13.53 -4.64 -33.29
C ALA A 665 13.66 -3.37 -34.15
N LEU A 666 14.70 -2.55 -33.92
CA LEU A 666 14.97 -1.33 -34.68
C LEU A 666 15.77 -1.63 -35.95
N PRO A 667 15.70 -0.77 -36.99
CA PRO A 667 16.57 -0.90 -38.15
C PRO A 667 18.06 -0.91 -37.75
N LEU A 668 18.84 -1.87 -38.27
CA LEU A 668 20.24 -2.10 -37.88
C LEU A 668 21.11 -0.83 -37.88
N PRO A 669 21.05 0.06 -38.91
CA PRO A 669 21.85 1.29 -38.91
C PRO A 669 21.46 2.28 -37.80
N PHE A 670 20.23 2.22 -37.30
CA PHE A 670 19.75 3.06 -36.21
C PHE A 670 20.25 2.55 -34.85
N ALA A 671 20.18 1.23 -34.62
CA ALA A 671 20.69 0.59 -33.42
C ALA A 671 22.22 0.77 -33.25
N GLN A 672 22.99 0.55 -34.33
CA GLN A 672 24.45 0.75 -34.33
C GLN A 672 24.83 2.20 -33.99
N ARG A 673 24.08 3.19 -34.49
CA ARG A 673 24.30 4.61 -34.17
C ARG A 673 24.13 4.89 -32.67
N HIS A 674 23.13 4.29 -32.01
CA HIS A 674 22.93 4.50 -30.58
C HIS A 674 24.03 3.87 -29.75
N ILE A 675 24.49 2.65 -30.09
CA ILE A 675 25.63 2.00 -29.43
C ILE A 675 26.90 2.85 -29.57
N LYS A 676 27.18 3.37 -30.77
CA LYS A 676 28.35 4.23 -31.03
C LYS A 676 28.24 5.58 -30.31
N HIS A 677 27.06 6.20 -30.33
CA HIS A 677 26.81 7.47 -29.68
C HIS A 677 27.06 7.37 -28.17
N TRP A 678 26.50 6.36 -27.51
CA TRP A 678 26.69 6.14 -26.07
C TRP A 678 28.18 6.04 -25.68
N ARG A 679 28.98 5.26 -26.43
CA ARG A 679 30.42 5.11 -26.18
C ARG A 679 31.21 6.42 -26.25
N SER A 680 30.66 7.45 -26.88
CA SER A 680 31.29 8.76 -27.08
C SER A 680 30.85 9.84 -26.07
N VAL A 681 29.88 9.57 -25.20
CA VAL A 681 29.35 10.56 -24.23
C VAL A 681 30.29 10.67 -23.01
N PRO A 682 30.75 11.87 -22.62
CA PRO A 682 31.61 12.08 -21.46
C PRO A 682 30.99 11.66 -20.13
N ASP A 683 31.85 11.39 -19.14
CA ASP A 683 31.49 10.66 -17.93
C ASP A 683 30.48 11.35 -16.99
N SER A 684 30.22 12.64 -17.17
CA SER A 684 29.55 13.51 -16.19
C SER A 684 28.09 13.87 -16.51
N SER A 685 27.48 13.36 -17.58
CA SER A 685 26.26 13.99 -18.15
C SER A 685 25.01 13.13 -18.44
N SER A 686 24.94 11.82 -18.21
CA SER A 686 23.69 11.08 -18.52
C SER A 686 23.35 9.85 -17.67
N SER A 687 22.05 9.63 -17.47
CA SER A 687 21.44 8.42 -16.89
C SER A 687 21.56 7.17 -17.77
N LEU A 688 22.07 7.31 -19.00
CA LEU A 688 22.29 6.23 -19.97
C LEU A 688 23.46 5.31 -19.60
N LYS A 689 24.29 5.72 -18.63
CA LYS A 689 25.43 4.95 -18.11
C LYS A 689 25.02 3.72 -17.32
N ASP A 690 23.88 3.78 -16.64
CA ASP A 690 23.41 2.66 -15.82
C ASP A 690 22.84 1.53 -16.68
N TRP A 691 22.71 1.74 -17.99
CA TRP A 691 22.11 0.78 -18.90
C TRP A 691 23.12 -0.28 -19.36
N PRO A 692 22.73 -1.56 -19.40
CA PRO A 692 23.60 -2.66 -19.78
C PRO A 692 23.75 -2.79 -21.31
N TRP A 693 24.37 -1.79 -21.96
CA TRP A 693 24.51 -1.73 -23.42
C TRP A 693 25.17 -2.99 -24.03
N PRO A 694 24.57 -3.59 -25.08
CA PRO A 694 25.19 -4.68 -25.82
C PRO A 694 26.28 -4.17 -26.78
N SER A 695 27.11 -5.10 -27.26
CA SER A 695 28.08 -4.89 -28.33
C SER A 695 27.42 -4.90 -29.71
N GLU A 696 28.11 -4.38 -30.74
CA GLU A 696 27.60 -4.42 -32.12
C GLU A 696 27.48 -5.86 -32.65
N GLU A 697 28.35 -6.77 -32.21
CA GLU A 697 28.34 -8.19 -32.63
C GLU A 697 27.08 -8.92 -32.14
N GLU A 698 26.59 -8.58 -30.95
CA GLU A 698 25.38 -9.16 -30.35
C GLU A 698 24.08 -8.74 -31.07
N LEU A 699 24.11 -7.74 -31.96
CA LEU A 699 22.96 -7.36 -32.79
C LEU A 699 22.78 -8.25 -34.01
N THR A 700 23.85 -8.90 -34.47
CA THR A 700 23.88 -9.70 -35.70
C THR A 700 23.70 -11.20 -35.49
N VAL A 701 23.71 -11.65 -34.24
CA VAL A 701 23.36 -13.01 -33.79
C VAL A 701 21.90 -13.03 -33.39
#